data_AF-A0A3B4F5D6-F1
#
_entry.id   AF-A0A3B4F5D6-F1
#
_cell.length_a   1.000
_cell.length_b   1.000
_cell.length_c   1.000
_cell.angle_alpha   90.00
_cell.angle_beta   90.00
_cell.angle_gamma   90.00
#
_symmetry.space_group_name_H-M   'P 1'
#
loop_
_entity.id
_entity.type
_entity.pdbx_description
1 polymer ?
#
loop_
_entity_poly.entity_id
_entity_poly.type
_entity_poly.pdbx_seq_one_letter_code
_entity_poly.pdbx_strand_id
1 'polypeptide(L)'
;LCQCFNIDVKHPRIFTGPEDALFGFSVLQHEADGEKMLVGAPWDGPPNNRKGDVYKCSVGQEKNSSCNKVNLETALQNVSKNLRNSHLGMTLTPTLPDGFLACAPLWSQECGTSMFSTGICASVSDDLEPRETIAPTAQCSTYMDIVIVLDGSNSIYPWYEVQNFLSNILSKFHISSDQMQVGILQYGEVAVHEWSLKDYQTTQEVVEAAKNISRQEGRETRTAYAIETATEAFSPERGAREGATKVMIVVTDGESHDGDELEGALEKCEERNITRYAIAQVLGHYIRRQQDPETFIKEIKFIASDPDDKYFFNVTDEAALNDIVDALGDRIFTLETLGYNESSFHMEMSQIGFSTHTLDDGILFGMVGAYDWDGGVLKEGTNGRIVPSREAFESEFPLELKNHAAYLYTVTSVIIGDWKRVYVAGAPRFKHKGKVILFELSDEGDVNIVQALNGEQIGSYFGSEVCGLDIDQDGITDVLLVAAPMYLGSGNKEAGRVYIYTLNGEDIFVSNGTLKSNNKSQDARFGYALAPTPDLNHDGFTDLLVGAPLEDEHRGAIYVYHGDGIYVIHNYKQRIAASSVSPSLQYFGRSLNAQLDLDGDDLIDLAVGAQGSAVLIVQINVSLSFQPHSINVIQKTCQRGGRESACLNATACFTAVSRSPRPRSNLWVRAMLDDRKLSARALFDDSSHRQTQLAVRAQTGKTLCYRLPFHVYDTADYIRPISFSLWFKINNTESGPVLDEGWPTTINKSIPFFKDCGEDDVCTTDLVLQAHMDISGTQKPYVIRSPRRRLAVEVQLQNRLENAYNTSLTLHYSRNLHFSSLSIREVAHFKIECTALSANSHSCNVSYPVFRSQSKVNFLLEFEFSCTSLHNQVKMKLHASDSVERQDTLGDNSVQLQTFVQYEPDLFVSESNLNRYEVHPTRTMSEAIGPEFYTHLRLQNLGCYSVSNLELRLHLPSVAAGDRVFMTVTDVFSINVTVNCSVLSDAAQLKARQGDVRPLHPEDMMQDDMLNCSRSWCTEVVCQVKQLPRGKDAIIRVSRRVHDDFFRNAKYKSVKIIGVYRLTAQETNLITLSAGTVWRETVLEVLKGRAIPISLWILIGSIIGGLLLLALIIFILWKLGFFTRKQREEDENHED
;
A
#
# COMPACT_ATOMS: atom_id res chain seq x y z
N LEU A 1 -28.95 18.06 20.42
CA LEU A 1 -28.18 16.82 20.22
C LEU A 1 -26.76 17.13 20.64
N CYS A 2 -26.40 16.80 21.88
CA CYS A 2 -24.99 16.79 22.27
C CYS A 2 -24.48 15.40 21.91
N GLN A 3 -23.50 15.32 21.01
CA GLN A 3 -22.68 14.12 20.93
C GLN A 3 -21.83 14.11 22.21
N CYS A 4 -21.91 13.00 22.94
CA CYS A 4 -21.18 12.75 24.17
C CYS A 4 -20.11 11.75 23.79
N PHE A 5 -18.85 12.15 23.88
CA PHE A 5 -17.74 11.44 23.24
C PHE A 5 -16.51 11.40 24.16
N ASN A 6 -15.68 10.36 24.00
CA ASN A 6 -14.70 9.87 24.98
C ASN A 6 -13.71 10.93 25.46
N ILE A 7 -13.33 11.83 24.56
CA ILE A 7 -12.33 12.86 24.82
C ILE A 7 -13.00 14.23 25.00
N ASP A 8 -12.90 14.86 26.18
CA ASP A 8 -13.35 16.24 26.42
C ASP A 8 -12.53 17.24 25.58
N VAL A 9 -13.24 18.25 25.11
CA VAL A 9 -12.78 19.28 24.17
C VAL A 9 -12.93 20.67 24.81
N LYS A 10 -13.56 20.78 25.99
CA LYS A 10 -13.90 22.04 26.65
C LYS A 10 -12.89 22.53 27.68
N HIS A 11 -12.06 21.66 28.24
CA HIS A 11 -11.04 22.03 29.24
C HIS A 11 -9.59 21.68 28.80
N PRO A 12 -9.18 22.03 27.57
CA PRO A 12 -7.86 21.67 27.05
C PRO A 12 -6.73 22.38 27.81
N ARG A 13 -5.69 21.63 28.22
CA ARG A 13 -4.42 22.16 28.75
C ARG A 13 -3.48 22.58 27.61
N ILE A 14 -3.64 23.78 27.05
CA ILE A 14 -2.87 24.23 25.88
C ILE A 14 -1.47 24.74 26.29
N PHE A 15 -0.43 24.16 25.67
CA PHE A 15 0.94 24.65 25.74
C PHE A 15 1.30 25.44 24.47
N THR A 16 2.03 26.54 24.61
CA THR A 16 2.38 27.43 23.48
C THR A 16 3.88 27.72 23.42
N GLY A 17 4.51 27.46 22.28
CA GLY A 17 5.87 27.86 21.95
C GLY A 17 5.94 28.94 20.85
N PRO A 18 7.15 29.37 20.45
CA PRO A 18 7.33 30.34 19.37
C PRO A 18 6.90 29.79 17.99
N GLU A 19 6.13 30.58 17.24
CA GLU A 19 5.52 30.14 15.96
C GLU A 19 6.57 29.81 14.89
N ASP A 20 7.64 30.61 14.80
CA ASP A 20 8.74 30.42 13.83
C ASP A 20 9.51 29.09 14.00
N ALA A 21 9.44 28.48 15.19
CA ALA A 21 10.17 27.27 15.55
C ALA A 21 9.44 25.96 15.19
N LEU A 22 8.19 26.04 14.73
CA LEU A 22 7.29 24.90 14.51
C LEU A 22 7.17 23.99 15.74
N PHE A 23 7.01 24.59 16.92
CA PHE A 23 6.70 23.90 18.17
C PHE A 23 5.48 22.98 18.03
N GLY A 24 5.58 21.74 18.51
CA GLY A 24 4.53 20.72 18.33
C GLY A 24 4.66 19.91 17.04
N PHE A 25 5.84 19.91 16.41
CA PHE A 25 6.15 19.03 15.27
C PHE A 25 6.04 17.56 15.69
N SER A 26 6.74 17.20 16.76
CA SER A 26 6.71 15.89 17.43
C SER A 26 6.29 16.09 18.89
N VAL A 27 5.56 15.12 19.44
CA VAL A 27 5.13 15.09 20.85
C VAL A 27 5.37 13.70 21.43
N LEU A 28 5.81 13.64 22.67
CA LEU A 28 6.05 12.39 23.39
C LEU A 28 5.63 12.57 24.87
N GLN A 29 4.82 11.64 25.38
CA GLN A 29 4.57 11.52 26.81
C GLN A 29 5.74 10.75 27.45
N HIS A 30 6.35 11.32 28.47
CA HIS A 30 7.50 10.74 29.18
C HIS A 30 7.60 11.40 30.56
N GLU A 31 7.64 10.60 31.63
CA GLU A 31 7.65 11.08 33.02
C GLU A 31 9.07 11.10 33.59
N ALA A 32 9.56 12.30 33.91
CA ALA A 32 10.88 12.54 34.47
C ALA A 32 10.84 13.72 35.45
N ASP A 33 11.29 13.49 36.70
CA ASP A 33 11.41 14.49 37.78
C ASP A 33 10.14 15.37 38.01
N GLY A 34 8.95 14.80 37.77
CA GLY A 34 7.65 15.47 37.89
C GLY A 34 7.20 16.29 36.66
N GLU A 35 8.00 16.34 35.60
CA GLU A 35 7.58 16.76 34.27
C GLU A 35 7.13 15.54 33.45
N LYS A 36 6.16 15.71 32.54
CA LYS A 36 5.45 14.55 31.93
C LYS A 36 5.31 14.59 30.40
N MET A 37 5.82 15.62 29.73
CA MET A 37 5.65 15.79 28.29
C MET A 37 6.88 16.45 27.64
N LEU A 38 7.30 15.89 26.51
CA LEU A 38 8.35 16.40 25.63
C LEU A 38 7.76 16.83 24.28
N VAL A 39 8.27 17.95 23.74
CA VAL A 39 7.80 18.55 22.49
C VAL A 39 8.98 18.98 21.62
N GLY A 40 9.03 18.51 20.38
CA GLY A 40 10.04 18.93 19.41
C GLY A 40 9.72 20.25 18.72
N ALA A 41 10.73 21.11 18.58
CA ALA A 41 10.67 22.38 17.85
C ALA A 41 11.82 22.48 16.82
N PRO A 42 11.78 21.70 15.73
CA PRO A 42 12.92 21.55 14.82
C PRO A 42 13.31 22.79 14.02
N TRP A 43 12.51 23.87 13.99
CA TRP A 43 12.88 25.10 13.29
C TRP A 43 13.43 26.20 14.20
N ASP A 44 13.65 25.91 15.48
CA ASP A 44 14.19 26.88 16.45
C ASP A 44 15.64 27.29 16.15
N GLY A 45 15.97 28.53 16.52
CA GLY A 45 17.22 29.21 16.24
C GLY A 45 17.11 30.36 15.23
N PRO A 46 18.21 31.11 14.99
CA PRO A 46 18.22 32.20 14.01
C PRO A 46 17.95 31.69 12.58
N PRO A 47 17.38 32.52 11.69
CA PRO A 47 16.98 32.08 10.34
C PRO A 47 18.12 31.55 9.47
N ASN A 48 19.37 31.92 9.77
CA ASN A 48 20.58 31.46 9.07
C ASN A 48 21.23 30.22 9.71
N ASN A 49 20.76 29.76 10.88
CA ASN A 49 21.21 28.52 11.53
C ASN A 49 20.09 27.95 12.43
N ARG A 50 19.22 27.13 11.86
CA ARG A 50 18.08 26.49 12.54
C ARG A 50 18.50 25.18 13.18
N LYS A 51 19.03 25.24 14.40
CA LYS A 51 19.50 24.05 15.10
C LYS A 51 18.37 23.08 15.48
N GLY A 52 17.17 23.61 15.74
CA GLY A 52 16.10 22.87 16.39
C GLY A 52 16.39 22.63 17.88
N ASP A 53 15.34 22.42 18.67
CA ASP A 53 15.46 22.19 20.11
C ASP A 53 14.32 21.28 20.62
N VAL A 54 14.52 20.67 21.79
CA VAL A 54 13.49 19.88 22.49
C VAL A 54 13.04 20.65 23.73
N TYR A 55 11.72 20.72 23.92
CA TYR A 55 11.09 21.38 25.06
C TYR A 55 10.48 20.37 26.01
N LYS A 56 10.62 20.64 27.31
CA LYS A 56 10.01 19.88 28.41
C LYS A 56 8.87 20.69 29.03
N CYS A 57 7.71 20.06 29.23
CA CYS A 57 6.48 20.71 29.64
C CYS A 57 5.95 20.05 30.93
N SER A 58 5.78 20.85 31.99
CA SER A 58 5.26 20.38 33.28
C SER A 58 3.73 20.22 33.26
N VAL A 59 3.20 19.14 33.84
CA VAL A 59 1.75 18.90 33.93
C VAL A 59 1.30 19.00 35.40
N GLY A 60 1.37 20.21 35.96
CA GLY A 60 1.01 20.50 37.35
C GLY A 60 -0.47 20.86 37.57
N GLN A 61 -0.84 21.23 38.81
CA GLN A 61 -2.20 21.71 39.13
C GLN A 61 -2.49 23.15 38.65
N GLU A 62 -1.47 23.92 38.25
CA GLU A 62 -1.65 25.30 37.78
C GLU A 62 -1.97 25.37 36.29
N LYS A 63 -2.89 26.27 35.90
CA LYS A 63 -3.34 26.44 34.50
C LYS A 63 -2.32 27.06 33.55
N ASN A 64 -1.21 27.59 34.07
CA ASN A 64 -0.16 28.24 33.28
C ASN A 64 1.13 27.42 33.35
N SER A 65 1.11 26.22 32.77
CA SER A 65 2.28 25.35 32.68
C SER A 65 3.23 25.81 31.57
N SER A 66 4.41 26.30 31.97
CA SER A 66 5.47 26.76 31.05
C SER A 66 6.31 25.59 30.53
N CYS A 67 6.60 25.57 29.23
CA CYS A 67 7.60 24.67 28.66
C CYS A 67 9.00 25.30 28.67
N ASN A 68 10.00 24.55 29.15
CA ASN A 68 11.41 24.96 29.19
C ASN A 68 12.21 24.22 28.11
N LYS A 69 13.37 24.73 27.70
CA LYS A 69 14.28 24.02 26.79
C LYS A 69 15.09 22.95 27.51
N VAL A 70 15.29 21.80 26.86
CA VAL A 70 16.26 20.78 27.28
C VAL A 70 17.61 21.14 26.65
N ASN A 71 18.64 21.41 27.46
CA ASN A 71 19.92 21.90 26.94
C ASN A 71 20.79 20.77 26.35
N LEU A 72 20.49 20.38 25.12
CA LEU A 72 21.17 19.30 24.40
C LEU A 72 22.44 19.75 23.64
N GLU A 73 22.77 21.05 23.64
CA GLU A 73 23.92 21.57 22.88
C GLU A 73 25.27 20.98 23.34
N THR A 74 25.44 20.71 24.64
CA THR A 74 26.66 20.13 25.20
C THR A 74 26.94 18.71 24.71
N ALA A 75 25.90 17.94 24.34
CA ALA A 75 26.06 16.59 23.79
C ALA A 75 26.72 16.63 22.40
N LEU A 76 26.26 17.55 21.57
CA LEU A 76 26.57 17.62 20.14
C LEU A 76 27.91 18.34 19.86
N GLN A 77 28.39 19.17 20.79
CA GLN A 77 29.66 19.89 20.67
C GLN A 77 30.90 18.98 20.57
N ASN A 78 30.85 17.76 21.12
CA ASN A 78 31.98 16.81 21.04
C ASN A 78 32.17 16.21 19.64
N VAL A 79 31.18 16.29 18.75
CA VAL A 79 31.18 15.60 17.45
C VAL A 79 31.56 16.53 16.29
N SER A 80 31.19 17.81 16.33
CA SER A 80 31.57 18.80 15.30
C SER A 80 31.65 20.22 15.84
N LYS A 81 32.65 20.99 15.38
CA LYS A 81 32.80 22.42 15.69
C LYS A 81 31.82 23.32 14.94
N ASN A 82 31.18 22.82 13.87
CA ASN A 82 30.32 23.59 12.97
C ASN A 82 28.94 22.92 12.78
N LEU A 83 28.07 22.93 13.80
CA LEU A 83 26.66 22.57 13.58
C LEU A 83 25.90 23.70 12.87
N ARG A 84 25.41 23.41 11.66
CA ARG A 84 24.45 24.24 10.93
C ARG A 84 23.19 23.45 10.59
N ASN A 85 22.01 24.08 10.76
CA ASN A 85 20.70 23.59 10.30
C ASN A 85 20.37 22.12 10.70
N SER A 86 20.67 21.72 11.94
CA SER A 86 20.50 20.33 12.38
C SER A 86 19.04 19.86 12.51
N HIS A 87 18.08 20.77 12.71
CA HIS A 87 16.67 20.43 12.90
C HIS A 87 16.38 19.35 13.97
N LEU A 88 17.03 19.47 15.14
CA LEU A 88 16.84 18.57 16.28
C LEU A 88 15.38 18.59 16.79
N GLY A 89 14.84 17.41 17.10
CA GLY A 89 13.46 17.26 17.56
C GLY A 89 12.45 17.04 16.43
N MET A 90 12.89 16.75 15.19
CA MET A 90 11.99 16.20 14.16
C MET A 90 11.38 14.87 14.59
N THR A 91 12.20 13.99 15.16
CA THR A 91 11.78 12.66 15.63
C THR A 91 12.10 12.53 17.11
N LEU A 92 11.10 12.13 17.89
CA LEU A 92 11.21 11.79 19.31
C LEU A 92 10.66 10.38 19.49
N THR A 93 11.34 9.56 20.27
CA THR A 93 10.93 8.18 20.56
C THR A 93 11.36 7.85 21.99
N PRO A 94 10.53 7.17 22.80
CA PRO A 94 10.97 6.71 24.13
C PRO A 94 12.13 5.72 23.99
N THR A 95 12.89 5.44 25.05
CA THR A 95 13.85 4.34 25.07
C THR A 95 13.76 3.55 26.37
N LEU A 96 13.81 2.21 26.25
CA LEU A 96 13.80 1.31 27.40
C LEU A 96 15.24 1.10 27.94
N PRO A 97 15.45 0.96 29.26
CA PRO A 97 14.43 1.02 30.32
C PRO A 97 13.95 2.45 30.61
N ASP A 98 14.91 3.38 30.71
CA ASP A 98 14.72 4.73 31.27
C ASP A 98 15.43 5.77 30.37
N GLY A 99 14.70 6.38 29.43
CA GLY A 99 15.16 7.53 28.64
C GLY A 99 14.30 7.89 27.42
N PHE A 100 14.85 8.75 26.56
CA PHE A 100 14.32 9.03 25.22
C PHE A 100 15.42 9.26 24.17
N LEU A 101 15.06 9.13 22.90
CA LEU A 101 15.89 9.40 21.74
C LEU A 101 15.39 10.66 21.02
N ALA A 102 16.29 11.60 20.74
CA ALA A 102 16.02 12.77 19.93
C ALA A 102 16.89 12.78 18.67
N CYS A 103 16.26 12.83 17.49
CA CYS A 103 16.96 12.81 16.21
C CYS A 103 16.90 14.15 15.46
N ALA A 104 17.94 14.35 14.65
CA ALA A 104 18.24 15.48 13.79
C ALA A 104 18.61 14.95 12.38
N PRO A 105 17.63 14.44 11.60
CA PRO A 105 17.89 13.73 10.33
C PRO A 105 18.35 14.64 9.19
N LEU A 106 18.30 15.96 9.38
CA LEU A 106 18.81 16.97 8.45
C LEU A 106 20.17 17.55 8.88
N TRP A 107 20.81 16.96 9.90
CA TRP A 107 22.18 17.29 10.26
C TRP A 107 23.10 17.08 9.06
N SER A 108 23.90 18.10 8.78
CA SER A 108 24.71 18.21 7.58
C SER A 108 26.17 18.52 7.91
N GLN A 109 27.06 17.86 7.19
CA GLN A 109 28.51 17.94 7.33
C GLN A 109 29.13 18.53 6.06
N GLU A 110 30.03 19.49 6.23
CA GLU A 110 30.84 20.03 5.13
C GLU A 110 32.03 19.08 4.88
N CYS A 111 32.15 18.57 3.64
CA CYS A 111 33.27 17.77 3.17
C CYS A 111 33.76 18.36 1.84
N GLY A 112 34.87 19.10 1.88
CA GLY A 112 35.37 19.87 0.74
C GLY A 112 34.37 20.96 0.33
N THR A 113 34.03 21.01 -0.95
CA THR A 113 33.02 21.95 -1.49
C THR A 113 31.57 21.46 -1.32
N SER A 114 31.37 20.21 -0.87
CA SER A 114 30.06 19.57 -0.78
C SER A 114 29.52 19.50 0.64
N MET A 115 28.19 19.49 0.77
CA MET A 115 27.47 19.42 2.05
C MET A 115 26.63 18.14 2.08
N PHE A 116 26.95 17.22 3.00
CA PHE A 116 26.34 15.89 3.08
C PHE A 116 25.38 15.79 4.27
N SER A 117 24.13 15.37 4.03
CA SER A 117 23.08 15.27 5.06
C SER A 117 22.93 13.84 5.57
N THR A 118 23.79 13.47 6.51
CA THR A 118 23.80 12.10 7.06
C THR A 118 22.80 11.89 8.19
N GLY A 119 22.48 12.93 8.96
CA GLY A 119 21.66 12.84 10.18
C GLY A 119 22.45 12.44 11.44
N ILE A 120 21.91 12.77 12.62
CA ILE A 120 22.44 12.39 13.94
C ILE A 120 21.31 12.18 14.94
N CYS A 121 21.46 11.25 15.89
CA CYS A 121 20.57 11.09 17.02
C CYS A 121 21.33 11.16 18.35
N ALA A 122 20.67 11.61 19.41
CA ALA A 122 21.19 11.63 20.78
C ALA A 122 20.26 10.85 21.70
N SER A 123 20.82 9.88 22.44
CA SER A 123 20.12 9.20 23.52
C SER A 123 20.26 10.00 24.81
N VAL A 124 19.15 10.21 25.50
CA VAL A 124 19.04 11.04 26.71
C VAL A 124 18.46 10.20 27.85
N SER A 125 18.94 10.39 29.08
CA SER A 125 18.36 9.78 30.29
C SER A 125 17.14 10.55 30.80
N ASP A 126 16.40 9.94 31.72
CA ASP A 126 15.33 10.60 32.49
C ASP A 126 15.84 11.86 33.22
N ASP A 127 17.08 11.84 33.73
CA ASP A 127 17.74 13.03 34.33
C ASP A 127 18.00 14.17 33.31
N LEU A 128 17.57 14.01 32.05
CA LEU A 128 17.77 14.92 30.92
C LEU A 128 19.23 15.10 30.52
N GLU A 129 20.11 14.18 30.93
CA GLU A 129 21.52 14.17 30.56
C GLU A 129 21.76 13.32 29.29
N PRO A 130 22.60 13.79 28.34
CA PRO A 130 22.92 13.04 27.14
C PRO A 130 23.85 11.86 27.49
N ARG A 131 23.45 10.63 27.13
CA ARG A 131 24.25 9.41 27.34
C ARG A 131 25.20 9.14 26.18
N GLU A 132 24.66 9.07 24.96
CA GLU A 132 25.40 8.65 23.77
C GLU A 132 24.88 9.36 22.51
N THR A 133 25.75 9.55 21.52
CA THR A 133 25.40 10.10 20.20
C THR A 133 25.57 9.03 19.12
N ILE A 134 24.53 8.86 18.32
CA ILE A 134 24.42 7.84 17.28
C ILE A 134 24.55 8.56 15.93
N ALA A 135 25.74 8.46 15.34
CA ALA A 135 26.08 8.93 14.01
C ALA A 135 26.95 7.85 13.32
N PRO A 136 26.35 6.97 12.49
CA PRO A 136 27.05 5.80 11.93
C PRO A 136 27.82 6.08 10.63
N THR A 137 27.72 7.30 10.07
CA THR A 137 28.30 7.67 8.78
C THR A 137 29.76 8.09 8.87
N ALA A 138 30.52 7.76 7.83
CA ALA A 138 31.95 8.05 7.75
C ALA A 138 32.24 9.55 7.82
N GLN A 139 33.26 9.92 8.59
CA GLN A 139 33.94 11.21 8.46
C GLN A 139 34.53 11.31 7.04
N CYS A 140 34.56 12.51 6.46
CA CYS A 140 35.07 12.76 5.10
C CYS A 140 36.39 12.00 4.83
N SER A 141 36.35 10.94 4.02
CA SER A 141 37.41 9.92 3.97
C SER A 141 38.18 9.85 2.65
N THR A 142 38.20 10.94 1.89
CA THR A 142 38.89 11.06 0.61
C THR A 142 39.92 12.19 0.65
N TYR A 143 41.18 11.81 0.76
CA TYR A 143 42.33 12.69 0.59
C TYR A 143 42.77 12.63 -0.89
N MET A 144 43.25 13.74 -1.46
CA MET A 144 43.71 13.77 -2.86
C MET A 144 45.13 14.29 -3.03
N ASP A 145 45.96 13.53 -3.74
CA ASP A 145 47.29 13.93 -4.15
C ASP A 145 47.30 14.09 -5.69
N ILE A 146 47.53 15.30 -6.18
CA ILE A 146 47.47 15.64 -7.61
C ILE A 146 48.87 16.01 -8.12
N VAL A 147 49.31 15.43 -9.23
CA VAL A 147 50.56 15.79 -9.90
C VAL A 147 50.28 16.20 -11.34
N ILE A 148 50.60 17.45 -11.67
CA ILE A 148 50.43 17.98 -13.03
C ILE A 148 51.76 17.84 -13.78
N VAL A 149 51.73 17.16 -14.93
CA VAL A 149 52.87 16.87 -15.80
C VAL A 149 52.74 17.71 -17.06
N LEU A 150 53.64 18.69 -17.19
CA LEU A 150 53.56 19.75 -18.19
C LEU A 150 54.68 19.63 -19.23
N ASP A 151 54.31 19.56 -20.49
CA ASP A 151 55.25 19.70 -21.59
C ASP A 151 55.84 21.13 -21.61
N GLY A 152 57.16 21.24 -21.66
CA GLY A 152 57.95 22.46 -21.70
C GLY A 152 58.83 22.55 -22.94
N SER A 153 58.55 21.73 -23.96
CA SER A 153 59.25 21.70 -25.24
C SER A 153 59.07 23.00 -26.05
N ASN A 154 59.82 23.12 -27.15
CA ASN A 154 59.80 24.32 -27.98
C ASN A 154 58.55 24.46 -28.88
N SER A 155 57.70 23.43 -29.01
CA SER A 155 56.44 23.51 -29.75
C SER A 155 55.39 24.34 -29.01
N ILE A 156 55.30 24.21 -27.68
CA ILE A 156 54.37 24.99 -26.86
C ILE A 156 54.76 26.48 -26.84
N TYR A 157 54.00 27.26 -27.60
CA TYR A 157 54.08 28.72 -27.66
C TYR A 157 52.72 29.34 -28.07
N PRO A 158 52.17 30.30 -27.31
CA PRO A 158 52.80 31.04 -26.21
C PRO A 158 52.69 30.38 -24.82
N TRP A 159 53.77 30.39 -24.03
CA TRP A 159 53.82 29.80 -22.68
C TRP A 159 52.83 30.41 -21.67
N TYR A 160 52.45 31.69 -21.85
CA TYR A 160 51.62 32.39 -20.87
C TYR A 160 50.20 31.81 -20.74
N GLU A 161 49.68 31.12 -21.76
CA GLU A 161 48.38 30.46 -21.67
C GLU A 161 48.41 29.22 -20.77
N VAL A 162 49.52 28.48 -20.76
CA VAL A 162 49.74 27.37 -19.79
C VAL A 162 49.84 27.92 -18.37
N GLN A 163 50.50 29.07 -18.17
CA GLN A 163 50.53 29.75 -16.85
C GLN A 163 49.15 30.24 -16.41
N ASN A 164 48.30 30.73 -17.34
CA ASN A 164 46.91 31.09 -17.07
C ASN A 164 46.07 29.86 -16.70
N PHE A 165 46.18 28.78 -17.48
CA PHE A 165 45.52 27.50 -17.22
C PHE A 165 45.84 26.98 -15.82
N LEU A 166 47.12 26.91 -15.46
CA LEU A 166 47.58 26.52 -14.13
C LEU A 166 47.02 27.44 -13.03
N SER A 167 47.11 28.76 -13.22
CA SER A 167 46.56 29.72 -12.25
C SER A 167 45.05 29.51 -12.04
N ASN A 168 44.31 29.25 -13.12
CA ASN A 168 42.86 29.10 -13.11
C ASN A 168 42.43 27.75 -12.49
N ILE A 169 43.08 26.63 -12.85
CA ILE A 169 42.75 25.31 -12.28
C ILE A 169 43.12 25.23 -10.79
N LEU A 170 44.31 25.70 -10.41
CA LEU A 170 44.76 25.69 -9.02
C LEU A 170 43.90 26.60 -8.14
N SER A 171 43.33 27.69 -8.69
CA SER A 171 42.41 28.57 -7.95
C SER A 171 41.08 27.90 -7.56
N LYS A 172 40.71 26.79 -8.20
CA LYS A 172 39.49 26.02 -7.88
C LYS A 172 39.74 24.93 -6.84
N PHE A 173 40.97 24.43 -6.74
CA PHE A 173 41.31 23.38 -5.79
C PHE A 173 41.42 23.94 -4.35
N HIS A 174 40.84 23.22 -3.39
CA HIS A 174 40.93 23.55 -1.97
C HIS A 174 42.18 22.91 -1.37
N ILE A 175 43.32 23.56 -1.59
CA ILE A 175 44.64 23.02 -1.21
C ILE A 175 44.83 23.24 0.29
N SER A 176 44.91 22.14 1.02
CA SER A 176 45.09 22.09 2.47
C SER A 176 45.75 20.78 2.89
N SER A 177 46.42 20.78 4.06
CA SER A 177 47.11 19.58 4.56
C SER A 177 46.16 18.40 4.88
N ASP A 178 44.89 18.69 5.10
CA ASP A 178 43.81 17.74 5.44
C ASP A 178 42.90 17.37 4.25
N GLN A 179 43.05 17.97 3.06
CA GLN A 179 42.28 17.60 1.87
C GLN A 179 43.16 17.38 0.62
N MET A 180 43.40 18.41 -0.19
CA MET A 180 44.14 18.30 -1.47
C MET A 180 45.60 18.76 -1.34
N GLN A 181 46.53 18.02 -1.95
CA GLN A 181 47.92 18.43 -2.16
C GLN A 181 48.27 18.40 -3.66
N VAL A 182 49.07 19.36 -4.14
CA VAL A 182 49.37 19.51 -5.58
C VAL A 182 50.87 19.69 -5.84
N GLY A 183 51.45 18.83 -6.67
CA GLY A 183 52.81 18.94 -7.19
C GLY A 183 52.83 19.24 -8.70
N ILE A 184 53.92 19.85 -9.19
CA ILE A 184 54.11 20.13 -10.62
C ILE A 184 55.46 19.57 -11.11
N LEU A 185 55.40 18.82 -12.20
CA LEU A 185 56.53 18.32 -12.98
C LEU A 185 56.49 18.97 -14.37
N GLN A 186 57.59 19.56 -14.81
CA GLN A 186 57.75 20.02 -16.20
C GLN A 186 58.78 19.14 -16.92
N TYR A 187 58.55 18.84 -18.20
CA TYR A 187 59.41 17.97 -18.99
C TYR A 187 59.67 18.45 -20.42
N GLY A 188 60.71 17.91 -21.04
CA GLY A 188 61.08 18.11 -22.45
C GLY A 188 62.13 17.09 -22.84
N GLU A 189 63.39 17.52 -22.98
CA GLU A 189 64.55 16.61 -23.09
C GLU A 189 64.96 16.01 -21.73
N VAL A 190 64.60 16.70 -20.64
CA VAL A 190 64.74 16.27 -19.23
C VAL A 190 63.42 16.53 -18.49
N ALA A 191 63.23 15.90 -17.32
CA ALA A 191 62.08 16.14 -16.44
C ALA A 191 62.54 16.73 -15.11
N VAL A 192 61.86 17.78 -14.63
CA VAL A 192 62.19 18.52 -13.40
C VAL A 192 60.93 18.80 -12.59
N HIS A 193 60.97 18.54 -11.29
CA HIS A 193 59.89 18.94 -10.38
C HIS A 193 60.05 20.42 -10.03
N GLU A 194 59.07 21.23 -10.41
CA GLU A 194 59.00 22.64 -10.01
C GLU A 194 58.68 22.75 -8.51
N TRP A 195 57.84 21.84 -7.98
CA TRP A 195 57.68 21.58 -6.55
C TRP A 195 57.01 20.23 -6.26
N SER A 196 57.12 19.76 -5.02
CA SER A 196 56.53 18.51 -4.50
C SER A 196 55.23 18.75 -3.72
N LEU A 197 54.51 17.67 -3.41
CA LEU A 197 53.22 17.69 -2.67
C LEU A 197 53.31 18.33 -1.27
N LYS A 198 54.53 18.45 -0.72
CA LYS A 198 54.79 18.93 0.64
C LYS A 198 55.11 20.43 0.73
N ASP A 199 55.51 21.05 -0.38
CA ASP A 199 56.20 22.36 -0.35
C ASP A 199 55.26 23.56 -0.12
N TYR A 200 53.98 23.41 -0.47
CA TYR A 200 52.94 24.43 -0.28
C TYR A 200 51.70 23.84 0.40
N GLN A 201 51.05 24.62 1.26
CA GLN A 201 49.91 24.15 2.07
C GLN A 201 48.63 24.97 1.89
N THR A 202 48.64 25.99 1.04
CA THR A 202 47.48 26.84 0.77
C THR A 202 47.30 27.15 -0.71
N THR A 203 46.06 27.31 -1.16
CA THR A 203 45.75 27.67 -2.56
C THR A 203 46.40 28.99 -3.01
N GLN A 204 46.57 29.95 -2.09
CA GLN A 204 47.16 31.27 -2.43
C GLN A 204 48.64 31.16 -2.79
N GLU A 205 49.44 30.44 -2.00
CA GLU A 205 50.87 30.24 -2.25
C GLU A 205 51.12 29.48 -3.56
N VAL A 206 50.31 28.44 -3.83
CA VAL A 206 50.41 27.63 -5.05
C VAL A 206 50.07 28.43 -6.31
N VAL A 207 49.05 29.29 -6.26
CA VAL A 207 48.67 30.16 -7.40
C VAL A 207 49.71 31.26 -7.65
N GLU A 208 50.40 31.74 -6.62
CA GLU A 208 51.53 32.67 -6.80
C GLU A 208 52.79 31.97 -7.36
N ALA A 209 53.08 30.74 -6.93
CA ALA A 209 54.17 29.93 -7.48
C ALA A 209 53.95 29.61 -8.98
N ALA A 210 52.74 29.20 -9.36
CA ALA A 210 52.39 28.84 -10.74
C ALA A 210 52.64 29.97 -11.77
N LYS A 211 52.46 31.23 -11.38
CA LYS A 211 52.70 32.40 -12.25
C LYS A 211 54.18 32.66 -12.55
N ASN A 212 55.08 32.09 -11.75
CA ASN A 212 56.52 32.29 -11.89
C ASN A 212 57.24 31.15 -12.63
N ILE A 213 56.55 30.07 -13.02
CA ILE A 213 57.15 28.94 -13.76
C ILE A 213 57.60 29.39 -15.15
N SER A 214 58.90 29.26 -15.45
CA SER A 214 59.48 29.53 -16.77
C SER A 214 59.63 28.27 -17.61
N ARG A 215 59.29 28.33 -18.90
CA ARG A 215 59.49 27.23 -19.87
C ARG A 215 60.96 26.79 -19.93
N GLN A 216 61.21 25.48 -19.91
CA GLN A 216 62.56 24.90 -19.89
C GLN A 216 63.28 24.85 -21.25
N GLU A 217 62.53 24.84 -22.36
CA GLU A 217 63.02 24.85 -23.76
C GLU A 217 63.82 23.59 -24.19
N GLY A 218 63.13 22.59 -24.74
CA GLY A 218 63.73 21.34 -25.24
C GLY A 218 63.67 21.15 -26.77
N ARG A 219 64.56 20.32 -27.33
CA ARG A 219 64.52 19.89 -28.75
C ARG A 219 63.73 18.61 -29.01
N GLU A 220 63.52 17.82 -27.96
CA GLU A 220 62.77 16.57 -27.95
C GLU A 220 61.65 16.68 -26.91
N THR A 221 60.61 15.87 -27.09
CA THR A 221 59.52 15.68 -26.12
C THR A 221 59.54 14.21 -25.69
N ARG A 222 59.82 13.94 -24.41
CA ARG A 222 59.98 12.60 -23.84
C ARG A 222 58.92 12.31 -22.79
N THR A 223 57.73 11.94 -23.28
CA THR A 223 56.52 11.77 -22.48
C THR A 223 56.52 10.49 -21.64
N ALA A 224 57.08 9.38 -22.14
CA ALA A 224 57.18 8.14 -21.36
C ALA A 224 58.11 8.33 -20.14
N TYR A 225 59.28 8.93 -20.37
CA TYR A 225 60.21 9.29 -19.29
C TYR A 225 59.59 10.26 -18.26
N ALA A 226 58.76 11.20 -18.71
CA ALA A 226 58.05 12.12 -17.83
C ALA A 226 57.00 11.42 -16.95
N ILE A 227 56.24 10.47 -17.50
CA ILE A 227 55.24 9.67 -16.76
C ILE A 227 55.93 8.76 -15.74
N GLU A 228 57.05 8.13 -16.09
CA GLU A 228 57.86 7.36 -15.14
C GLU A 228 58.37 8.25 -14.00
N THR A 229 58.92 9.43 -14.31
CA THR A 229 59.40 10.39 -13.31
C THR A 229 58.25 10.93 -12.43
N ALA A 230 57.07 11.16 -13.00
CA ALA A 230 55.87 11.54 -12.26
C ALA A 230 55.38 10.43 -11.31
N THR A 231 55.62 9.16 -11.66
CA THR A 231 55.31 8.02 -10.80
C THR A 231 56.15 8.00 -9.52
N GLU A 232 57.35 8.59 -9.54
CA GLU A 232 58.17 8.84 -8.33
C GLU A 232 57.67 10.03 -7.47
N ALA A 233 56.93 10.98 -8.06
CA ALA A 233 56.35 12.09 -7.30
C ALA A 233 55.34 11.62 -6.23
N PHE A 234 54.67 10.50 -6.48
CA PHE A 234 53.74 9.84 -5.55
C PHE A 234 54.43 8.97 -4.48
N SER A 235 55.69 9.26 -4.15
CA SER A 235 56.42 8.59 -3.06
C SER A 235 56.20 9.29 -1.71
N PRO A 236 56.18 8.56 -0.58
CA PRO A 236 56.04 9.16 0.75
C PRO A 236 57.15 10.16 1.08
N GLU A 237 58.36 9.96 0.54
CA GLU A 237 59.50 10.87 0.71
C GLU A 237 59.24 12.27 0.12
N ARG A 238 58.37 12.37 -0.88
CA ARG A 238 57.97 13.62 -1.56
C ARG A 238 56.59 14.13 -1.13
N GLY A 239 56.03 13.57 -0.07
CA GLY A 239 54.80 14.04 0.60
C GLY A 239 53.54 13.21 0.35
N ALA A 240 53.58 12.20 -0.52
CA ALA A 240 52.38 11.44 -0.85
C ALA A 240 51.82 10.62 0.33
N ARG A 241 50.49 10.55 0.43
CA ARG A 241 49.74 9.93 1.52
C ARG A 241 49.28 8.53 1.13
N GLU A 242 49.51 7.52 1.97
CA GLU A 242 49.21 6.11 1.62
C GLU A 242 47.71 5.80 1.41
N GLY A 243 46.81 6.65 1.92
CA GLY A 243 45.36 6.52 1.74
C GLY A 243 44.72 7.58 0.82
N ALA A 244 45.51 8.35 0.07
CA ALA A 244 44.98 9.38 -0.84
C ALA A 244 44.77 8.85 -2.26
N THR A 245 43.72 9.33 -2.92
CA THR A 245 43.50 9.13 -4.36
C THR A 245 44.56 9.89 -5.14
N LYS A 246 45.33 9.17 -5.97
CA LYS A 246 46.45 9.71 -6.75
C LYS A 246 45.98 10.07 -8.16
N VAL A 247 46.13 11.34 -8.54
CA VAL A 247 45.68 11.85 -9.84
C VAL A 247 46.85 12.49 -10.58
N MET A 248 47.16 11.98 -11.77
CA MET A 248 48.14 12.55 -12.69
C MET A 248 47.41 13.29 -13.83
N ILE A 249 47.82 14.52 -14.14
CA ILE A 249 47.26 15.31 -15.25
C ILE A 249 48.39 15.61 -16.24
N VAL A 250 48.40 14.94 -17.40
CA VAL A 250 49.41 15.11 -18.45
C VAL A 250 48.91 16.10 -19.49
N VAL A 251 49.73 17.10 -19.83
CA VAL A 251 49.44 18.14 -20.84
C VAL A 251 50.56 18.18 -21.87
N THR A 252 50.24 18.03 -23.16
CA THR A 252 51.23 18.00 -24.26
C THR A 252 50.63 18.39 -25.62
N ASP A 253 51.49 18.84 -26.56
CA ASP A 253 51.13 19.32 -27.90
C ASP A 253 51.75 18.55 -29.08
N GLY A 254 52.52 17.47 -28.82
CA GLY A 254 53.18 16.71 -29.88
C GLY A 254 53.45 15.24 -29.56
N GLU A 255 53.64 14.43 -30.60
CA GLU A 255 53.98 13.00 -30.52
C GLU A 255 55.29 12.79 -29.76
N SER A 256 55.33 11.81 -28.86
CA SER A 256 56.52 11.57 -28.06
C SER A 256 57.63 10.92 -28.86
N HIS A 257 58.86 11.36 -28.59
CA HIS A 257 60.06 10.80 -29.21
C HIS A 257 60.50 9.48 -28.55
N ASP A 258 59.86 9.10 -27.44
CA ASP A 258 60.09 7.86 -26.66
C ASP A 258 58.86 6.92 -26.63
N GLY A 259 57.94 7.03 -27.59
CA GLY A 259 56.67 6.31 -27.60
C GLY A 259 56.74 4.77 -27.50
N ASP A 260 57.86 4.15 -27.91
CA ASP A 260 58.11 2.71 -27.75
C ASP A 260 58.28 2.28 -26.27
N GLU A 261 58.58 3.21 -25.35
CA GLU A 261 58.77 2.95 -23.91
C GLU A 261 57.50 3.25 -23.08
N LEU A 262 56.45 3.78 -23.71
CA LEU A 262 55.24 4.27 -23.05
C LEU A 262 54.45 3.17 -22.33
N GLU A 263 54.35 1.98 -22.92
CA GLU A 263 53.64 0.82 -22.34
C GLU A 263 54.19 0.48 -20.94
N GLY A 264 55.52 0.38 -20.79
CA GLY A 264 56.17 0.08 -19.51
C GLY A 264 56.10 1.21 -18.46
N ALA A 265 55.85 2.45 -18.87
CA ALA A 265 55.59 3.57 -17.96
C ALA A 265 54.13 3.56 -17.45
N LEU A 266 53.19 3.13 -18.29
CA LEU A 266 51.77 3.02 -17.93
C LEU A 266 51.49 1.83 -17.00
N GLU A 267 52.12 0.67 -17.22
CA GLU A 267 52.03 -0.48 -16.30
C GLU A 267 52.37 -0.07 -14.85
N LYS A 268 53.46 0.71 -14.65
CA LYS A 268 53.86 1.23 -13.33
C LYS A 268 52.87 2.22 -12.71
N CYS A 269 52.12 2.95 -13.53
CA CYS A 269 51.04 3.81 -13.06
C CYS A 269 49.85 2.98 -12.55
N GLU A 270 49.55 1.86 -13.21
CA GLU A 270 48.45 0.96 -12.86
C GLU A 270 48.75 0.12 -11.63
N GLU A 271 49.98 -0.41 -11.49
CA GLU A 271 50.45 -1.06 -10.26
C GLU A 271 50.30 -0.19 -9.00
N ARG A 272 50.28 1.15 -9.17
CA ARG A 272 50.18 2.14 -8.09
C ARG A 272 48.80 2.79 -7.96
N ASN A 273 47.80 2.34 -8.72
CA ASN A 273 46.44 2.90 -8.77
C ASN A 273 46.42 4.43 -9.03
N ILE A 274 47.20 4.90 -10.00
CA ILE A 274 47.25 6.32 -10.38
C ILE A 274 46.24 6.58 -11.51
N THR A 275 45.25 7.43 -11.24
CA THR A 275 44.27 7.90 -12.23
C THR A 275 44.92 8.93 -13.16
N ARG A 276 44.88 8.72 -14.47
CA ARG A 276 45.58 9.55 -15.46
C ARG A 276 44.59 10.32 -16.33
N TYR A 277 44.67 11.65 -16.29
CA TYR A 277 44.01 12.54 -17.25
C TYR A 277 45.03 12.96 -18.31
N ALA A 278 44.61 12.96 -19.58
CA ALA A 278 45.46 13.33 -20.70
C ALA A 278 44.82 14.45 -21.52
N ILE A 279 45.52 15.58 -21.63
CA ILE A 279 45.06 16.81 -22.28
C ILE A 279 45.93 17.02 -23.52
N ALA A 280 45.33 16.79 -24.69
CA ALA A 280 45.99 16.94 -25.98
C ALA A 280 45.71 18.33 -26.56
N GLN A 281 46.77 19.09 -26.84
CA GLN A 281 46.70 20.44 -27.42
C GLN A 281 46.86 20.36 -28.95
N VAL A 282 45.84 19.84 -29.64
CA VAL A 282 46.03 19.18 -30.95
C VAL A 282 45.95 20.11 -32.18
N LEU A 283 44.95 20.99 -32.26
CA LEU A 283 44.53 21.54 -33.56
C LEU A 283 45.23 22.86 -33.97
N GLY A 284 46.02 23.49 -33.09
CA GLY A 284 46.74 24.73 -33.41
C GLY A 284 47.86 24.52 -34.44
N HIS A 285 48.72 23.52 -34.24
CA HIS A 285 49.93 23.30 -35.05
C HIS A 285 49.70 22.38 -36.25
N TYR A 286 49.00 21.25 -36.04
CA TYR A 286 48.75 20.25 -37.09
C TYR A 286 47.84 20.78 -38.21
N ILE A 287 46.78 21.55 -37.90
CA ILE A 287 45.96 22.22 -38.94
C ILE A 287 46.81 23.23 -39.72
N ARG A 288 47.59 24.08 -39.03
CA ARG A 288 48.43 25.10 -39.69
C ARG A 288 49.47 24.48 -40.65
N ARG A 289 49.83 23.21 -40.46
CA ARG A 289 50.77 22.45 -41.31
C ARG A 289 50.13 21.43 -42.27
N GLN A 290 48.80 21.29 -42.28
CA GLN A 290 48.07 20.28 -43.06
C GLN A 290 48.54 18.83 -42.80
N GLN A 291 48.85 18.51 -41.54
CA GLN A 291 49.35 17.22 -41.11
C GLN A 291 48.27 16.45 -40.34
N ASP A 292 48.19 15.13 -40.53
CA ASP A 292 47.14 14.28 -39.94
C ASP A 292 47.43 14.02 -38.44
N PRO A 293 46.51 14.37 -37.52
CA PRO A 293 46.70 14.18 -36.07
C PRO A 293 46.27 12.78 -35.58
N GLU A 294 45.87 11.85 -36.46
CA GLU A 294 45.33 10.54 -36.04
C GLU A 294 46.29 9.67 -35.21
N THR A 295 47.60 9.75 -35.41
CA THR A 295 48.61 9.01 -34.61
C THR A 295 48.75 9.60 -33.22
N PHE A 296 49.03 10.90 -33.11
CA PHE A 296 49.08 11.65 -31.86
C PHE A 296 47.82 11.47 -30.99
N ILE A 297 46.62 11.55 -31.57
CA ILE A 297 45.37 11.37 -30.80
C ILE A 297 45.26 9.96 -30.22
N LYS A 298 45.77 8.93 -30.90
CA LYS A 298 45.79 7.54 -30.38
C LYS A 298 46.81 7.40 -29.25
N GLU A 299 47.97 8.05 -29.35
CA GLU A 299 48.99 8.09 -28.30
C GLU A 299 48.45 8.73 -27.01
N ILE A 300 47.85 9.92 -27.09
CA ILE A 300 47.37 10.62 -25.88
C ILE A 300 46.14 9.95 -25.27
N LYS A 301 45.31 9.27 -26.08
CA LYS A 301 44.26 8.37 -25.55
C LYS A 301 44.85 7.21 -24.75
N PHE A 302 45.92 6.59 -25.23
CA PHE A 302 46.61 5.48 -24.55
C PHE A 302 47.24 5.90 -23.20
N ILE A 303 47.58 7.20 -23.03
CA ILE A 303 48.07 7.74 -21.74
C ILE A 303 46.94 7.86 -20.71
N ALA A 304 45.72 8.18 -21.15
CA ALA A 304 44.57 8.35 -20.27
C ALA A 304 44.16 7.03 -19.58
N SER A 305 43.45 7.13 -18.46
CA SER A 305 42.78 5.97 -17.86
C SER A 305 41.49 5.62 -18.61
N ASP A 306 41.08 4.36 -18.57
CA ASP A 306 39.80 3.91 -19.13
C ASP A 306 38.59 4.44 -18.32
N PRO A 307 37.46 4.81 -18.97
CA PRO A 307 37.28 4.93 -20.43
C PRO A 307 37.72 6.31 -20.97
N ASP A 308 38.30 6.33 -22.17
CA ASP A 308 38.76 7.52 -22.91
C ASP A 308 37.89 8.77 -22.70
N ASP A 309 36.58 8.67 -22.94
CA ASP A 309 35.65 9.82 -22.97
C ASP A 309 35.58 10.60 -21.63
N LYS A 310 36.02 9.97 -20.53
CA LYS A 310 36.07 10.56 -19.18
C LYS A 310 37.43 11.19 -18.85
N TYR A 311 38.53 10.65 -19.37
CA TYR A 311 39.89 11.01 -18.94
C TYR A 311 40.73 11.70 -20.02
N PHE A 312 40.33 11.62 -21.29
CA PHE A 312 40.95 12.31 -22.42
C PHE A 312 40.23 13.63 -22.75
N PHE A 313 41.00 14.69 -22.98
CA PHE A 313 40.52 15.99 -23.47
C PHE A 313 41.26 16.40 -24.75
N ASN A 314 40.50 16.77 -25.78
CA ASN A 314 41.03 17.32 -27.03
C ASN A 314 40.77 18.83 -27.08
N VAL A 315 41.84 19.63 -27.09
CA VAL A 315 41.80 21.09 -27.05
C VAL A 315 42.26 21.65 -28.39
N THR A 316 41.56 22.67 -28.90
CA THR A 316 41.79 23.18 -30.26
C THR A 316 42.99 24.11 -30.40
N ASP A 317 43.28 24.90 -29.37
CA ASP A 317 44.42 25.82 -29.28
C ASP A 317 44.80 26.12 -27.83
N GLU A 318 45.89 26.85 -27.63
CA GLU A 318 46.42 27.23 -26.32
C GLU A 318 45.40 27.99 -25.44
N ALA A 319 44.51 28.78 -26.07
CA ALA A 319 43.56 29.64 -25.35
C ALA A 319 42.37 28.84 -24.81
N ALA A 320 41.90 27.84 -25.56
CA ALA A 320 40.82 26.92 -25.17
C ALA A 320 41.17 26.01 -23.98
N LEU A 321 42.43 25.99 -23.52
CA LEU A 321 42.80 25.40 -22.22
C LEU A 321 42.00 26.00 -21.06
N ASN A 322 41.62 27.29 -21.14
CA ASN A 322 40.83 27.92 -20.09
C ASN A 322 39.37 27.40 -20.04
N ASP A 323 38.79 27.02 -21.19
CA ASP A 323 37.41 26.53 -21.27
C ASP A 323 37.25 25.13 -20.66
N ILE A 324 38.32 24.31 -20.65
CA ILE A 324 38.29 22.99 -20.00
C ILE A 324 38.47 23.05 -18.48
N VAL A 325 38.83 24.20 -17.89
CA VAL A 325 39.06 24.33 -16.43
C VAL A 325 37.76 24.14 -15.63
N ASP A 326 36.60 24.43 -16.21
CA ASP A 326 35.30 24.06 -15.62
C ASP A 326 35.10 22.54 -15.66
N ALA A 327 35.14 21.94 -16.85
CA ALA A 327 34.90 20.51 -17.04
C ALA A 327 35.90 19.58 -16.33
N LEU A 328 37.17 19.96 -16.28
CA LEU A 328 38.23 19.19 -15.60
C LEU A 328 38.13 19.33 -14.07
N GLY A 329 37.78 20.51 -13.56
CA GLY A 329 37.46 20.71 -12.15
C GLY A 329 36.32 19.79 -11.72
N ASP A 330 35.16 19.89 -12.39
CA ASP A 330 33.96 19.09 -12.07
C ASP A 330 34.22 17.58 -12.19
N ARG A 331 35.07 17.13 -13.13
CA ARG A 331 35.49 15.72 -13.26
C ARG A 331 36.48 15.24 -12.18
N ILE A 332 37.25 16.13 -11.57
CA ILE A 332 38.14 15.80 -10.45
C ILE A 332 37.37 15.84 -9.12
N PHE A 333 36.46 16.80 -8.92
CA PHE A 333 35.57 16.82 -7.75
C PHE A 333 34.62 15.60 -7.69
N THR A 334 34.30 15.00 -8.84
CA THR A 334 33.57 13.71 -8.89
C THR A 334 34.43 12.48 -8.58
N LEU A 335 35.77 12.59 -8.52
CA LEU A 335 36.66 11.56 -7.98
C LEU A 335 36.89 11.72 -6.47
N GLU A 336 36.71 12.92 -5.89
CA GLU A 336 36.75 13.12 -4.43
C GLU A 336 35.55 12.52 -3.71
N THR A 337 34.44 12.32 -4.44
CA THR A 337 33.16 11.95 -3.85
C THR A 337 32.78 10.49 -4.07
N LEU A 338 33.50 9.75 -4.93
CA LEU A 338 33.02 8.48 -5.47
C LEU A 338 34.16 7.48 -5.74
N GLY A 339 33.91 6.22 -5.37
CA GLY A 339 34.70 5.08 -5.84
C GLY A 339 34.61 4.90 -7.35
N TYR A 340 35.53 4.13 -7.91
CA TYR A 340 35.95 4.16 -9.32
C TYR A 340 34.90 3.93 -10.44
N ASN A 341 33.60 3.72 -10.17
CA ASN A 341 32.64 3.26 -11.20
C ASN A 341 31.19 3.79 -11.21
N GLU A 342 30.65 4.46 -10.19
CA GLU A 342 29.28 5.01 -10.26
C GLU A 342 29.15 6.42 -9.68
N SER A 343 28.30 7.25 -10.29
CA SER A 343 27.83 8.51 -9.70
C SER A 343 26.67 8.24 -8.73
N SER A 344 26.99 7.63 -7.60
CA SER A 344 26.00 7.10 -6.64
C SER A 344 26.32 7.45 -5.19
N PHE A 345 25.37 8.06 -4.49
CA PHE A 345 25.43 8.25 -3.05
C PHE A 345 25.14 6.91 -2.36
N HIS A 346 26.01 6.48 -1.45
CA HIS A 346 25.81 5.29 -0.63
C HIS A 346 25.19 5.67 0.71
N MET A 347 25.96 6.30 1.61
CA MET A 347 25.50 6.61 2.98
C MET A 347 25.64 8.09 3.33
N GLU A 348 26.24 8.89 2.45
CA GLU A 348 26.52 10.32 2.62
C GLU A 348 25.22 11.15 2.72
N MET A 349 24.15 10.64 2.11
CA MET A 349 22.78 11.19 2.17
C MET A 349 21.83 10.36 3.05
N SER A 350 22.34 9.49 3.94
CA SER A 350 21.50 8.50 4.65
C SER A 350 20.32 9.08 5.43
N GLN A 351 20.41 10.32 5.94
CA GLN A 351 19.37 10.98 6.74
C GLN A 351 18.84 10.11 7.89
N ILE A 352 19.74 9.52 8.68
CA ILE A 352 19.37 8.61 9.78
C ILE A 352 18.47 9.29 10.81
N GLY A 353 17.54 8.51 11.37
CA GLY A 353 16.64 8.98 12.42
C GLY A 353 15.44 9.74 11.87
N PHE A 354 15.19 9.63 10.56
CA PHE A 354 13.97 10.18 9.95
C PHE A 354 12.72 9.50 10.52
N SER A 355 12.79 8.19 10.71
CA SER A 355 11.86 7.41 11.54
C SER A 355 12.65 6.48 12.46
N THR A 356 12.08 6.20 13.62
CA THR A 356 12.68 5.37 14.67
C THR A 356 11.63 4.56 15.38
N HIS A 357 11.95 3.31 15.71
CA HIS A 357 11.06 2.39 16.41
C HIS A 357 11.83 1.59 17.47
N THR A 358 11.29 1.53 18.69
CA THR A 358 11.87 0.79 19.81
C THR A 358 11.60 -0.70 19.71
N LEU A 359 12.61 -1.50 20.05
CA LEU A 359 12.55 -2.95 20.20
C LEU A 359 13.02 -3.32 21.62
N ASP A 360 12.63 -4.50 22.13
CA ASP A 360 13.15 -4.97 23.42
C ASP A 360 14.67 -5.19 23.41
N ASP A 361 15.23 -5.45 22.23
CA ASP A 361 16.63 -5.78 21.99
C ASP A 361 17.47 -4.64 21.39
N GLY A 362 16.86 -3.46 21.16
CA GLY A 362 17.54 -2.32 20.54
C GLY A 362 16.62 -1.26 19.93
N ILE A 363 17.14 -0.50 18.97
CA ILE A 363 16.42 0.54 18.23
C ILE A 363 16.55 0.30 16.72
N LEU A 364 15.45 0.47 16.00
CA LEU A 364 15.39 0.41 14.55
C LEU A 364 15.30 1.84 13.97
N PHE A 365 16.15 2.15 13.00
CA PHE A 365 16.26 3.47 12.35
C PHE A 365 15.96 3.37 10.85
N GLY A 366 15.11 4.26 10.34
CA GLY A 366 14.98 4.51 8.91
C GLY A 366 16.09 5.43 8.38
N MET A 367 16.64 5.08 7.22
CA MET A 367 17.68 5.83 6.50
C MET A 367 17.20 6.13 5.08
N VAL A 368 16.49 7.24 4.90
CA VAL A 368 15.68 7.50 3.70
C VAL A 368 16.51 7.77 2.44
N GLY A 369 17.66 8.41 2.60
CA GLY A 369 18.53 8.78 1.47
C GLY A 369 19.74 7.86 1.27
N ALA A 370 19.76 6.70 1.92
CA ALA A 370 20.74 5.65 1.62
C ALA A 370 20.56 5.14 0.18
N TYR A 371 21.68 4.78 -0.47
CA TYR A 371 21.75 4.19 -1.81
C TYR A 371 20.93 4.96 -2.86
N ASP A 372 21.33 6.19 -3.18
CA ASP A 372 20.63 7.10 -4.11
C ASP A 372 19.12 7.28 -3.80
N TRP A 373 18.76 7.35 -2.52
CA TRP A 373 17.38 7.41 -2.03
C TRP A 373 16.50 6.20 -2.40
N ASP A 374 17.09 5.03 -2.69
CA ASP A 374 16.38 3.75 -2.53
C ASP A 374 15.93 3.57 -1.06
N GLY A 375 16.80 3.97 -0.14
CA GLY A 375 16.60 3.95 1.31
C GLY A 375 17.00 2.62 1.96
N GLY A 376 17.14 2.62 3.28
CA GLY A 376 17.58 1.46 4.06
C GLY A 376 17.17 1.54 5.53
N VAL A 377 17.56 0.51 6.29
CA VAL A 377 17.25 0.36 7.72
C VAL A 377 18.54 0.06 8.47
N LEU A 378 18.74 0.67 9.64
CA LEU A 378 19.78 0.31 10.60
C LEU A 378 19.11 -0.30 11.83
N LYS A 379 19.60 -1.43 12.32
CA LYS A 379 19.29 -1.93 13.66
C LYS A 379 20.50 -1.72 14.57
N GLU A 380 20.29 -1.05 15.70
CA GLU A 380 21.29 -0.90 16.76
C GLU A 380 20.82 -1.68 17.98
N GLY A 381 21.48 -2.80 18.27
CA GLY A 381 21.15 -3.67 19.39
C GLY A 381 22.30 -3.84 20.36
N THR A 382 22.05 -4.52 21.47
CA THR A 382 23.05 -4.80 22.52
C THR A 382 24.28 -5.57 22.03
N ASN A 383 24.14 -6.34 20.94
CA ASN A 383 25.23 -7.11 20.31
C ASN A 383 26.01 -6.33 19.24
N GLY A 384 25.60 -5.11 18.87
CA GLY A 384 26.24 -4.28 17.85
C GLY A 384 25.28 -3.60 16.87
N ARG A 385 25.86 -2.97 15.85
CA ARG A 385 25.13 -2.28 14.75
C ARG A 385 25.04 -3.18 13.53
N ILE A 386 23.84 -3.32 12.97
CA ILE A 386 23.55 -4.12 11.78
C ILE A 386 22.99 -3.19 10.69
N VAL A 387 23.74 -3.05 9.59
CA VAL A 387 23.33 -2.34 8.38
C VAL A 387 23.27 -3.37 7.24
N PRO A 388 22.07 -3.70 6.72
CA PRO A 388 21.94 -4.54 5.53
C PRO A 388 22.58 -3.89 4.31
N SER A 389 23.15 -4.70 3.43
CA SER A 389 23.63 -4.21 2.13
C SER A 389 22.46 -3.85 1.21
N ARG A 390 22.75 -3.07 0.16
CA ARG A 390 21.76 -2.76 -0.88
C ARG A 390 21.20 -4.02 -1.57
N GLU A 391 22.07 -5.01 -1.79
CA GLU A 391 21.75 -6.29 -2.45
C GLU A 391 20.63 -7.05 -1.72
N ALA A 392 20.57 -6.95 -0.39
CA ALA A 392 19.54 -7.57 0.44
C ALA A 392 18.10 -7.13 0.09
N PHE A 393 17.94 -5.95 -0.54
CA PHE A 393 16.65 -5.40 -0.98
C PHE A 393 16.43 -5.46 -2.51
N GLU A 394 17.42 -5.90 -3.30
CA GLU A 394 17.39 -5.83 -4.78
C GLU A 394 16.21 -6.62 -5.40
N SER A 395 15.80 -7.72 -4.77
CA SER A 395 14.67 -8.56 -5.21
C SER A 395 13.34 -7.78 -5.34
N GLU A 396 13.13 -6.76 -4.51
CA GLU A 396 11.94 -5.91 -4.50
C GLU A 396 12.18 -4.50 -5.05
N PHE A 397 13.45 -4.09 -5.18
CA PHE A 397 13.93 -2.81 -5.72
C PHE A 397 15.05 -3.05 -6.76
N PRO A 398 14.71 -3.53 -7.97
CA PRO A 398 15.71 -3.84 -9.00
C PRO A 398 16.39 -2.57 -9.53
N LEU A 399 17.66 -2.70 -9.93
CA LEU A 399 18.51 -1.63 -10.49
C LEU A 399 17.86 -0.80 -11.61
N GLU A 400 16.99 -1.39 -12.43
CA GLU A 400 16.18 -0.70 -13.45
C GLU A 400 15.35 0.47 -12.91
N LEU A 401 15.06 0.48 -11.60
CA LEU A 401 14.23 1.47 -10.93
C LEU A 401 15.01 2.48 -10.08
N LYS A 402 16.35 2.42 -10.04
CA LYS A 402 17.23 3.32 -9.25
C LYS A 402 16.81 4.80 -9.34
N ASN A 403 16.48 5.28 -10.53
CA ASN A 403 16.04 6.66 -10.78
C ASN A 403 14.65 7.04 -10.22
N HIS A 404 13.91 6.11 -9.62
CA HIS A 404 12.58 6.37 -9.04
C HIS A 404 12.64 6.73 -7.56
N ALA A 405 13.76 6.45 -6.88
CA ALA A 405 14.02 6.69 -5.47
C ALA A 405 12.87 6.22 -4.55
N ALA A 406 12.96 4.98 -4.07
CA ALA A 406 11.88 4.34 -3.32
C ALA A 406 11.55 5.03 -1.98
N TYR A 407 12.54 5.69 -1.37
CA TYR A 407 12.47 6.34 -0.05
C TYR A 407 11.94 5.37 1.01
N LEU A 408 12.73 4.37 1.41
CA LEU A 408 12.40 3.55 2.58
C LEU A 408 12.40 4.44 3.84
N TYR A 409 11.20 4.82 4.29
CA TYR A 409 10.91 6.06 5.03
C TYR A 409 10.42 5.82 6.45
N THR A 410 9.40 4.96 6.63
CA THR A 410 8.90 4.55 7.94
C THR A 410 9.46 3.18 8.31
N VAL A 411 9.67 2.95 9.61
CA VAL A 411 10.00 1.65 10.18
C VAL A 411 9.12 1.34 11.38
N THR A 412 8.68 0.10 11.53
CA THR A 412 8.01 -0.42 12.73
C THR A 412 8.24 -1.93 12.84
N SER A 413 7.78 -2.57 13.92
CA SER A 413 7.84 -4.02 14.09
C SER A 413 6.47 -4.59 14.45
N VAL A 414 6.20 -5.80 13.99
CA VAL A 414 4.98 -6.56 14.28
C VAL A 414 5.33 -7.97 14.75
N ILE A 415 4.47 -8.57 15.55
CA ILE A 415 4.60 -9.94 16.05
C ILE A 415 3.52 -10.79 15.39
N ILE A 416 3.89 -11.95 14.85
CA ILE A 416 3.01 -12.80 14.04
C ILE A 416 3.16 -14.26 14.48
N GLY A 417 2.05 -15.03 14.48
CA GLY A 417 2.07 -16.49 14.64
C GLY A 417 2.71 -16.95 15.95
N ASP A 418 3.68 -17.87 15.86
CA ASP A 418 4.47 -18.39 17.00
C ASP A 418 5.47 -17.35 17.56
N TRP A 419 4.99 -16.16 17.96
CA TRP A 419 5.79 -15.04 18.51
C TRP A 419 6.92 -14.54 17.59
N LYS A 420 6.73 -14.68 16.28
CA LYS A 420 7.74 -14.32 15.28
C LYS A 420 7.74 -12.81 15.04
N ARG A 421 8.85 -12.14 15.37
CA ARG A 421 9.07 -10.71 15.08
C ARG A 421 9.37 -10.50 13.60
N VAL A 422 8.61 -9.60 12.97
CA VAL A 422 8.80 -9.17 11.58
C VAL A 422 8.92 -7.66 11.57
N TYR A 423 9.89 -7.14 10.83
CA TYR A 423 10.09 -5.71 10.65
C TYR A 423 9.30 -5.21 9.44
N VAL A 424 8.73 -4.02 9.56
CA VAL A 424 7.88 -3.44 8.51
C VAL A 424 8.47 -2.09 8.12
N ALA A 425 8.64 -1.87 6.82
CA ALA A 425 9.12 -0.59 6.29
C ALA A 425 8.25 -0.04 5.15
N GLY A 426 7.92 1.24 5.23
CA GLY A 426 7.13 1.93 4.22
C GLY A 426 8.00 2.74 3.26
N ALA A 427 7.82 2.51 1.97
CA ALA A 427 8.50 3.15 0.85
C ALA A 427 7.52 3.99 0.00
N PRO A 428 7.06 5.16 0.48
CA PRO A 428 5.95 5.91 -0.12
C PRO A 428 6.20 6.51 -1.50
N ARG A 429 7.45 6.54 -1.98
CA ARG A 429 7.79 7.00 -3.34
C ARG A 429 7.96 5.88 -4.36
N PHE A 430 7.99 4.61 -3.96
CA PHE A 430 8.18 3.49 -4.88
C PHE A 430 7.17 3.52 -6.05
N LYS A 431 7.69 3.54 -7.28
CA LYS A 431 6.93 3.69 -8.55
C LYS A 431 5.91 4.85 -8.51
N HIS A 432 6.17 5.89 -7.73
CA HIS A 432 5.29 7.01 -7.39
C HIS A 432 3.93 6.61 -6.77
N LYS A 433 3.71 5.34 -6.43
CA LYS A 433 2.46 4.84 -5.81
C LYS A 433 2.59 4.58 -4.32
N GLY A 434 3.80 4.25 -3.88
CA GLY A 434 4.09 3.78 -2.53
C GLY A 434 3.97 2.27 -2.39
N LYS A 435 4.72 1.72 -1.43
CA LYS A 435 4.81 0.30 -1.12
C LYS A 435 5.13 0.14 0.37
N VAL A 436 4.77 -0.98 0.97
CA VAL A 436 5.23 -1.40 2.31
C VAL A 436 5.79 -2.81 2.19
N ILE A 437 6.95 -3.06 2.79
CA ILE A 437 7.58 -4.38 2.86
C ILE A 437 7.58 -4.88 4.29
N LEU A 438 7.41 -6.19 4.45
CA LEU A 438 7.54 -6.92 5.70
C LEU A 438 8.71 -7.89 5.54
N PHE A 439 9.68 -7.84 6.45
CA PHE A 439 10.93 -8.58 6.34
C PHE A 439 11.46 -9.06 7.69
N GLU A 440 12.19 -10.15 7.66
CA GLU A 440 13.03 -10.63 8.75
C GLU A 440 14.46 -10.12 8.53
N LEU A 441 15.15 -9.77 9.61
CA LEU A 441 16.55 -9.35 9.62
C LEU A 441 17.36 -10.31 10.49
N SER A 442 18.39 -10.93 9.92
CA SER A 442 19.33 -11.77 10.67
C SER A 442 20.40 -10.95 11.39
N ASP A 443 21.06 -11.54 12.40
CA ASP A 443 22.18 -10.92 13.09
C ASP A 443 23.42 -10.70 12.18
N GLU A 444 23.50 -11.41 11.05
CA GLU A 444 24.56 -11.26 10.04
C GLU A 444 24.23 -10.16 9.00
N GLY A 445 23.02 -9.59 9.03
CA GLY A 445 22.58 -8.50 8.15
C GLY A 445 21.77 -8.95 6.93
N ASP A 446 21.53 -10.25 6.75
CA ASP A 446 20.66 -10.77 5.69
C ASP A 446 19.20 -10.39 5.93
N VAL A 447 18.51 -10.01 4.84
CA VAL A 447 17.10 -9.64 4.84
C VAL A 447 16.29 -10.69 4.07
N ASN A 448 15.27 -11.25 4.72
CA ASN A 448 14.31 -12.15 4.08
C ASN A 448 12.93 -11.49 4.01
N ILE A 449 12.41 -11.26 2.80
CA ILE A 449 11.16 -10.51 2.60
C ILE A 449 9.97 -11.47 2.68
N VAL A 450 9.15 -11.30 3.72
CA VAL A 450 7.97 -12.11 4.02
C VAL A 450 6.79 -11.70 3.12
N GLN A 451 6.56 -10.41 2.95
CA GLN A 451 5.43 -9.88 2.19
C GLN A 451 5.67 -8.47 1.66
N ALA A 452 5.12 -8.14 0.48
CA ALA A 452 5.10 -6.80 -0.07
C ALA A 452 3.66 -6.32 -0.36
N LEU A 453 3.29 -5.15 0.15
CA LEU A 453 2.00 -4.47 -0.03
C LEU A 453 2.19 -3.27 -0.97
N ASN A 454 1.41 -3.19 -2.04
CA ASN A 454 1.57 -2.14 -3.07
C ASN A 454 0.41 -1.13 -3.05
N GLY A 455 0.73 0.16 -3.16
CA GLY A 455 -0.25 1.25 -3.24
C GLY A 455 -1.05 1.25 -4.55
N GLU A 456 -2.34 1.60 -4.47
CA GLU A 456 -3.24 1.60 -5.63
C GLU A 456 -3.00 2.80 -6.57
N GLN A 457 -2.82 3.99 -5.99
CA GLN A 457 -2.90 5.29 -6.66
C GLN A 457 -1.56 6.03 -6.66
N ILE A 458 -1.20 6.61 -7.81
CA ILE A 458 -0.01 7.46 -7.96
C ILE A 458 -0.17 8.76 -7.16
N GLY A 459 0.90 9.22 -6.51
CA GLY A 459 0.92 10.40 -5.65
C GLY A 459 0.25 10.21 -4.28
N SER A 460 -0.33 9.05 -3.98
CA SER A 460 -1.07 8.85 -2.72
C SER A 460 -0.19 8.74 -1.47
N TYR A 461 1.13 8.57 -1.65
CA TYR A 461 2.14 8.47 -0.58
C TYR A 461 1.87 7.26 0.35
N PHE A 462 1.47 6.12 -0.23
CA PHE A 462 1.14 4.89 0.51
C PHE A 462 2.36 4.30 1.22
N GLY A 463 2.29 4.12 2.54
CA GLY A 463 3.43 3.73 3.37
C GLY A 463 4.16 4.90 4.03
N SER A 464 3.59 6.11 4.00
CA SER A 464 4.15 7.28 4.70
C SER A 464 4.01 7.23 6.21
N GLU A 465 3.13 6.38 6.71
CA GLU A 465 2.93 6.06 8.12
C GLU A 465 2.42 4.62 8.19
N VAL A 466 2.98 3.82 9.10
CA VAL A 466 2.65 2.40 9.28
C VAL A 466 2.56 2.10 10.77
N CYS A 467 1.49 1.45 11.19
CA CYS A 467 1.22 1.18 12.60
C CYS A 467 0.67 -0.25 12.78
N GLY A 468 1.30 -1.04 13.65
CA GLY A 468 0.76 -2.32 14.11
C GLY A 468 -0.11 -2.14 15.34
N LEU A 469 -1.30 -2.73 15.33
CA LEU A 469 -2.20 -2.85 16.48
C LEU A 469 -2.34 -4.32 16.88
N ASP A 470 -2.03 -4.58 18.15
CA ASP A 470 -2.55 -5.67 18.96
C ASP A 470 -3.84 -5.15 19.60
N ILE A 471 -5.00 -5.75 19.28
CA ILE A 471 -6.31 -5.20 19.69
C ILE A 471 -6.83 -5.89 20.95
N ASP A 472 -6.64 -7.20 21.10
CA ASP A 472 -7.10 -7.95 22.29
C ASP A 472 -6.04 -8.14 23.39
N GLN A 473 -4.84 -7.57 23.19
CA GLN A 473 -3.72 -7.49 24.14
C GLN A 473 -3.10 -8.86 24.46
N ASP A 474 -3.09 -9.78 23.48
CA ASP A 474 -2.48 -11.11 23.61
C ASP A 474 -0.97 -11.13 23.33
N GLY A 475 -0.41 -10.06 22.77
CA GLY A 475 0.99 -9.90 22.38
C GLY A 475 1.28 -10.11 20.88
N ILE A 476 0.27 -10.45 20.08
CA ILE A 476 0.34 -10.67 18.63
C ILE A 476 -0.31 -9.49 17.90
N THR A 477 0.22 -9.10 16.74
CA THR A 477 -0.31 -7.98 15.96
C THR A 477 -1.46 -8.42 15.06
N ASP A 478 -2.70 -8.23 15.52
CA ASP A 478 -3.93 -8.46 14.74
C ASP A 478 -3.97 -7.68 13.42
N VAL A 479 -3.64 -6.39 13.49
CA VAL A 479 -3.95 -5.40 12.46
C VAL A 479 -2.74 -4.56 12.10
N LEU A 480 -2.37 -4.56 10.82
CA LEU A 480 -1.41 -3.64 10.23
C LEU A 480 -2.15 -2.51 9.49
N LEU A 481 -1.92 -1.28 9.91
CA LEU A 481 -2.46 -0.07 9.31
C LEU A 481 -1.40 0.58 8.42
N VAL A 482 -1.77 0.96 7.20
CA VAL A 482 -0.90 1.68 6.26
C VAL A 482 -1.58 2.94 5.77
N ALA A 483 -0.99 4.10 6.03
CA ALA A 483 -1.53 5.38 5.58
C ALA A 483 -1.13 5.73 4.14
N ALA A 484 -2.01 6.51 3.51
CA ALA A 484 -1.82 7.18 2.23
C ALA A 484 -2.45 8.59 2.32
N PRO A 485 -1.81 9.55 3.02
CA PRO A 485 -2.39 10.85 3.35
C PRO A 485 -2.64 11.73 2.12
N MET A 486 -1.88 11.55 1.04
CA MET A 486 -2.07 12.30 -0.21
C MET A 486 -3.07 11.63 -1.17
N TYR A 487 -3.80 10.60 -0.72
CA TYR A 487 -4.80 9.92 -1.54
C TYR A 487 -5.91 10.88 -2.02
N LEU A 488 -6.11 10.93 -3.34
CA LEU A 488 -7.12 11.74 -4.02
C LEU A 488 -8.51 11.09 -3.96
N GLY A 489 -9.42 11.76 -3.24
CA GLY A 489 -10.81 11.35 -3.05
C GLY A 489 -11.73 11.75 -4.20
N SER A 490 -13.04 11.53 -4.01
CA SER A 490 -14.07 11.93 -4.97
C SER A 490 -14.10 13.45 -5.14
N GLY A 491 -13.70 13.93 -6.32
CA GLY A 491 -13.61 15.36 -6.63
C GLY A 491 -12.17 15.89 -6.83
N ASN A 492 -11.17 15.01 -6.93
CA ASN A 492 -9.76 15.37 -7.15
C ASN A 492 -9.16 16.26 -6.05
N LYS A 493 -9.47 15.93 -4.78
CA LYS A 493 -8.97 16.61 -3.58
C LYS A 493 -8.24 15.63 -2.66
N GLU A 494 -7.26 16.10 -1.90
CA GLU A 494 -6.44 15.28 -1.01
C GLU A 494 -7.26 14.85 0.23
N ALA A 495 -8.11 13.83 0.09
CA ALA A 495 -8.90 13.32 1.20
C ALA A 495 -8.01 12.60 2.23
N GLY A 496 -6.99 11.87 1.75
CA GLY A 496 -6.26 10.90 2.54
C GLY A 496 -7.05 9.61 2.76
N ARG A 497 -6.34 8.55 3.15
CA ARG A 497 -6.90 7.21 3.38
C ARG A 497 -5.95 6.42 4.26
N VAL A 498 -6.50 5.56 5.12
CA VAL A 498 -5.72 4.52 5.82
C VAL A 498 -6.25 3.16 5.39
N TYR A 499 -5.36 2.25 5.01
CA TYR A 499 -5.67 0.88 4.62
C TYR A 499 -5.53 -0.02 5.84
N ILE A 500 -6.49 -0.93 6.01
CA ILE A 500 -6.50 -1.92 7.09
C ILE A 500 -6.10 -3.26 6.49
N TYR A 501 -5.11 -3.90 7.08
CA TYR A 501 -4.75 -5.29 6.81
C TYR A 501 -4.87 -6.09 8.11
N THR A 502 -5.56 -7.22 8.08
CA THR A 502 -5.69 -8.15 9.21
C THR A 502 -4.87 -9.39 8.96
N LEU A 503 -4.33 -9.98 10.01
CA LEU A 503 -3.68 -11.28 9.92
C LEU A 503 -4.68 -12.37 9.49
N ASN A 504 -4.27 -13.23 8.56
CA ASN A 504 -5.00 -14.44 8.18
C ASN A 504 -4.31 -15.67 8.79
N GLY A 505 -4.99 -16.82 8.88
CA GLY A 505 -4.46 -18.08 9.45
C GLY A 505 -3.32 -18.76 8.67
N GLU A 506 -2.60 -18.02 7.83
CA GLU A 506 -1.35 -18.38 7.17
C GLU A 506 -0.22 -17.36 7.50
N ASP A 507 -0.38 -16.58 8.59
CA ASP A 507 0.58 -15.57 9.06
C ASP A 507 0.90 -14.44 8.06
N ILE A 508 -0.07 -14.13 7.20
CA ILE A 508 0.01 -13.13 6.13
C ILE A 508 -1.07 -12.06 6.31
N PHE A 509 -0.70 -10.79 6.12
CA PHE A 509 -1.62 -9.65 6.21
C PHE A 509 -2.49 -9.51 4.96
N VAL A 510 -3.81 -9.56 5.12
CA VAL A 510 -4.79 -9.46 4.03
C VAL A 510 -5.63 -8.20 4.20
N SER A 511 -5.89 -7.46 3.12
CA SER A 511 -6.66 -6.20 3.20
C SER A 511 -8.10 -6.43 3.63
N ASN A 512 -8.49 -5.83 4.76
CA ASN A 512 -9.82 -5.92 5.36
C ASN A 512 -10.66 -4.64 5.17
N GLY A 513 -10.11 -3.60 4.53
CA GLY A 513 -10.86 -2.39 4.23
C GLY A 513 -10.02 -1.11 4.27
N THR A 514 -10.72 0.02 4.39
CA THR A 514 -10.10 1.35 4.41
C THR A 514 -10.86 2.28 5.35
N LEU A 515 -10.14 2.98 6.22
CA LEU A 515 -10.64 4.12 6.98
C LEU A 515 -10.61 5.36 6.10
N LYS A 516 -11.60 6.24 6.30
CA LYS A 516 -11.84 7.45 5.50
C LYS A 516 -12.28 8.59 6.41
N SER A 517 -11.86 9.79 6.06
CA SER A 517 -12.37 11.03 6.65
C SER A 517 -13.85 11.26 6.33
N ASN A 518 -14.43 12.28 6.95
CA ASN A 518 -15.80 12.70 6.69
C ASN A 518 -16.01 13.12 5.22
N ASN A 519 -17.11 12.72 4.57
CA ASN A 519 -17.42 12.99 3.15
C ASN A 519 -17.44 14.48 2.74
N LYS A 520 -17.35 15.42 3.69
CA LYS A 520 -17.24 16.87 3.44
C LYS A 520 -15.81 17.42 3.54
N SER A 521 -14.86 16.65 4.09
CA SER A 521 -13.48 17.08 4.29
C SER A 521 -12.81 17.30 2.93
N GLN A 522 -12.13 18.44 2.77
CA GLN A 522 -11.36 18.75 1.58
C GLN A 522 -9.90 18.94 2.01
N ASP A 523 -8.99 18.37 1.23
CA ASP A 523 -7.55 18.57 1.36
C ASP A 523 -7.04 18.28 2.80
N ALA A 524 -7.61 17.26 3.44
CA ALA A 524 -7.52 16.96 4.86
C ALA A 524 -6.24 16.23 5.29
N ARG A 525 -5.61 15.50 4.36
CA ARG A 525 -4.51 14.57 4.62
C ARG A 525 -4.77 13.59 5.76
N PHE A 526 -5.93 12.94 5.73
CA PHE A 526 -6.31 11.90 6.69
C PHE A 526 -5.31 10.73 6.66
N GLY A 527 -4.78 10.38 7.84
CA GLY A 527 -3.68 9.41 7.97
C GLY A 527 -2.29 10.05 7.97
N TYR A 528 -2.16 11.35 8.24
CA TYR A 528 -0.84 11.98 8.35
C TYR A 528 -0.04 11.49 9.55
N ALA A 529 -0.73 11.17 10.65
CA ALA A 529 -0.18 10.54 11.84
C ALA A 529 -1.14 9.44 12.31
N LEU A 530 -0.58 8.34 12.80
CA LEU A 530 -1.30 7.24 13.44
C LEU A 530 -0.76 7.06 14.86
N ALA A 531 -1.64 6.94 15.85
CA ALA A 531 -1.24 6.55 17.20
C ALA A 531 -2.07 5.35 17.66
N PRO A 532 -1.44 4.22 18.00
CA PRO A 532 -2.09 3.21 18.81
C PRO A 532 -2.30 3.78 20.20
N THR A 533 -3.49 3.61 20.75
CA THR A 533 -3.82 4.06 22.11
C THR A 533 -4.33 2.89 22.91
N PRO A 534 -3.83 2.65 24.14
CA PRO A 534 -4.47 1.68 25.00
C PRO A 534 -5.92 2.12 25.26
N ASP A 535 -6.76 1.14 25.56
CA ASP A 535 -8.21 1.22 25.70
C ASP A 535 -8.74 2.55 26.31
N LEU A 536 -9.26 3.44 25.46
CA LEU A 536 -9.77 4.77 25.86
C LEU A 536 -11.20 4.70 26.41
N ASN A 537 -11.88 3.56 26.27
CA ASN A 537 -13.28 3.41 26.63
C ASN A 537 -13.50 2.42 27.80
N HIS A 538 -12.45 1.68 28.16
CA HIS A 538 -12.39 0.59 29.14
C HIS A 538 -13.25 -0.65 28.78
N ASP A 539 -13.34 -1.04 27.51
CA ASP A 539 -14.02 -2.28 27.08
C ASP A 539 -13.14 -3.53 26.99
N GLY A 540 -11.82 -3.37 27.09
CA GLY A 540 -10.80 -4.41 27.00
C GLY A 540 -9.98 -4.39 25.70
N PHE A 541 -10.27 -3.51 24.74
CA PHE A 541 -9.61 -3.49 23.44
C PHE A 541 -8.77 -2.23 23.18
N THR A 542 -7.69 -2.38 22.41
CA THR A 542 -6.84 -1.25 21.99
C THR A 542 -7.57 -0.37 20.96
N ASP A 543 -7.45 0.94 21.14
CA ASP A 543 -8.07 1.97 20.31
C ASP A 543 -7.06 2.59 19.32
N LEU A 544 -7.59 3.32 18.31
CA LEU A 544 -6.78 3.97 17.27
C LEU A 544 -7.15 5.45 17.13
N LEU A 545 -6.12 6.30 17.12
CA LEU A 545 -6.24 7.70 16.72
C LEU A 545 -5.62 7.96 15.35
N VAL A 546 -6.31 8.75 14.53
CA VAL A 546 -5.87 9.15 13.19
C VAL A 546 -5.90 10.66 13.01
N GLY A 547 -4.75 11.24 12.64
CA GLY A 547 -4.58 12.66 12.38
C GLY A 547 -4.97 13.09 10.96
N ALA A 548 -5.60 14.27 10.86
CA ALA A 548 -5.95 14.95 9.60
C ALA A 548 -5.65 16.46 9.72
N PRO A 549 -4.36 16.86 9.76
CA PRO A 549 -3.95 18.21 10.16
C PRO A 549 -4.35 19.31 9.18
N LEU A 550 -4.65 19.00 7.92
CA LEU A 550 -5.04 20.00 6.93
C LEU A 550 -6.56 20.22 6.82
N GLU A 551 -7.36 19.41 7.54
CA GLU A 551 -8.82 19.49 7.50
C GLU A 551 -9.35 20.86 7.98
N ASP A 552 -10.56 21.22 7.55
CA ASP A 552 -11.22 22.48 7.89
C ASP A 552 -10.33 23.72 7.62
N GLU A 553 -9.75 23.84 6.43
CA GLU A 553 -8.89 24.97 5.99
C GLU A 553 -7.57 25.10 6.80
N HIS A 554 -6.76 24.03 6.85
CA HIS A 554 -5.49 23.97 7.59
C HIS A 554 -5.60 24.10 9.13
N ARG A 555 -6.82 24.01 9.69
CA ARG A 555 -7.04 24.02 11.14
C ARG A 555 -6.74 22.65 11.77
N GLY A 556 -7.17 21.58 11.11
CA GLY A 556 -6.91 20.19 11.48
C GLY A 556 -8.00 19.52 12.32
N ALA A 557 -8.00 18.18 12.27
CA ALA A 557 -8.91 17.32 13.01
C ALA A 557 -8.25 15.99 13.41
N ILE A 558 -8.82 15.33 14.43
CA ILE A 558 -8.46 13.97 14.86
C ILE A 558 -9.71 13.09 14.80
N TYR A 559 -9.51 11.83 14.46
CA TYR A 559 -10.55 10.80 14.44
C TYR A 559 -10.21 9.69 15.42
N VAL A 560 -11.20 9.27 16.22
CA VAL A 560 -11.11 8.15 17.16
C VAL A 560 -11.84 6.94 16.57
N TYR A 561 -11.16 5.80 16.53
CA TYR A 561 -11.70 4.51 16.10
C TYR A 561 -11.53 3.50 17.24
N HIS A 562 -12.56 2.69 17.49
CA HIS A 562 -12.53 1.67 18.54
C HIS A 562 -12.23 0.28 18.01
N GLY A 563 -11.57 -0.54 18.84
CA GLY A 563 -11.48 -1.98 18.66
C GLY A 563 -12.82 -2.71 18.87
N ASP A 564 -12.92 -3.94 18.38
CA ASP A 564 -14.02 -4.90 18.61
C ASP A 564 -13.49 -6.32 18.33
N GLY A 565 -13.04 -7.03 19.37
CA GLY A 565 -12.29 -8.28 19.21
C GLY A 565 -10.95 -8.03 18.54
N ILE A 566 -10.67 -8.74 17.45
CA ILE A 566 -9.43 -8.62 16.64
C ILE A 566 -9.55 -7.64 15.46
N TYR A 567 -10.52 -6.71 15.50
CA TYR A 567 -10.85 -5.81 14.38
C TYR A 567 -11.02 -4.36 14.82
N VAL A 568 -10.61 -3.40 13.97
CA VAL A 568 -10.94 -1.98 14.14
C VAL A 568 -12.29 -1.65 13.50
N ILE A 569 -13.18 -0.98 14.23
CA ILE A 569 -14.47 -0.53 13.70
C ILE A 569 -14.27 0.53 12.61
N HIS A 570 -14.67 0.25 11.37
CA HIS A 570 -14.39 1.11 10.20
C HIS A 570 -15.02 2.53 10.25
N ASN A 571 -15.99 2.77 11.11
CA ASN A 571 -16.63 4.09 11.28
C ASN A 571 -16.02 4.79 12.49
N TYR A 572 -15.51 6.01 12.28
CA TYR A 572 -15.03 6.85 13.39
C TYR A 572 -16.16 7.11 14.37
N LYS A 573 -15.81 7.12 15.65
CA LYS A 573 -16.75 7.30 16.77
C LYS A 573 -16.81 8.77 17.12
N GLN A 574 -15.65 9.34 17.43
CA GLN A 574 -15.46 10.77 17.68
C GLN A 574 -14.62 11.41 16.57
N ARG A 575 -14.97 12.64 16.19
CA ARG A 575 -14.12 13.55 15.41
C ARG A 575 -13.91 14.83 16.20
N ILE A 576 -12.67 15.13 16.57
CA ILE A 576 -12.28 16.35 17.28
C ILE A 576 -11.82 17.36 16.23
N ALA A 577 -12.50 18.50 16.13
CA ALA A 577 -12.07 19.60 15.28
C ALA A 577 -11.22 20.58 16.09
N ALA A 578 -10.13 21.11 15.52
CA ALA A 578 -9.38 22.22 16.09
C ALA A 578 -10.29 23.36 16.58
N SER A 579 -11.25 23.76 15.75
CA SER A 579 -12.22 24.84 16.01
C SER A 579 -13.15 24.59 17.20
N SER A 580 -13.28 23.34 17.67
CA SER A 580 -14.02 23.02 18.90
C SER A 580 -13.16 23.13 20.17
N VAL A 581 -11.83 23.01 20.04
CA VAL A 581 -10.85 23.18 21.13
C VAL A 581 -10.48 24.65 21.29
N SER A 582 -10.03 25.31 20.22
CA SER A 582 -9.73 26.74 20.17
C SER A 582 -9.76 27.27 18.73
N PRO A 583 -10.22 28.52 18.49
CA PRO A 583 -10.24 29.11 17.16
C PRO A 583 -8.85 29.48 16.60
N SER A 584 -7.80 29.49 17.43
CA SER A 584 -6.44 29.90 17.02
C SER A 584 -5.56 28.77 16.49
N LEU A 585 -6.02 27.50 16.55
CA LEU A 585 -5.16 26.37 16.26
C LEU A 585 -5.05 26.10 14.75
N GLN A 586 -3.85 25.74 14.32
CA GLN A 586 -3.56 25.26 12.97
C GLN A 586 -2.86 23.90 13.05
N TYR A 587 -2.96 23.11 11.98
CA TYR A 587 -2.32 21.80 11.84
C TYR A 587 -2.64 20.81 12.99
N PHE A 588 -3.83 20.87 13.58
CA PHE A 588 -4.23 20.03 14.71
C PHE A 588 -4.29 18.54 14.33
N GLY A 589 -3.52 17.70 15.02
CA GLY A 589 -3.37 16.27 14.69
C GLY A 589 -2.21 15.99 13.72
N ARG A 590 -1.13 16.78 13.79
CA ARG A 590 0.11 16.60 13.03
C ARG A 590 0.98 15.47 13.58
N SER A 591 1.03 15.35 14.90
CA SER A 591 1.59 14.19 15.61
C SER A 591 0.66 13.82 16.76
N LEU A 592 0.76 12.59 17.27
CA LEU A 592 -0.19 12.04 18.23
C LEU A 592 0.55 11.09 19.17
N ASN A 593 0.28 11.16 20.48
CA ASN A 593 0.80 10.22 21.46
C ASN A 593 -0.20 10.12 22.64
N ALA A 594 -0.55 8.90 23.04
CA ALA A 594 -1.52 8.62 24.11
C ALA A 594 -1.23 7.24 24.70
N GLN A 595 -0.38 7.22 25.72
CA GLN A 595 0.14 6.03 26.40
C GLN A 595 0.13 6.18 27.94
N LEU A 596 0.20 7.41 28.46
CA LEU A 596 0.33 7.70 29.89
C LEU A 596 -0.82 8.58 30.42
N ASP A 597 -1.13 8.42 31.71
CA ASP A 597 -1.91 9.37 32.51
C ASP A 597 -1.01 10.54 32.94
N LEU A 598 -1.30 11.74 32.44
CA LEU A 598 -0.51 12.94 32.76
C LEU A 598 -1.07 13.69 33.96
N ASP A 599 -2.39 13.66 34.14
CA ASP A 599 -3.15 14.52 35.05
C ASP A 599 -3.46 13.87 36.42
N GLY A 600 -3.35 12.54 36.50
CA GLY A 600 -3.39 11.72 37.72
C GLY A 600 -4.78 11.24 38.11
N ASP A 601 -5.66 11.00 37.13
CA ASP A 601 -7.05 10.56 37.34
C ASP A 601 -7.30 9.06 37.04
N ASP A 602 -6.22 8.29 36.86
CA ASP A 602 -6.16 6.86 36.49
C ASP A 602 -6.63 6.56 35.03
N LEU A 603 -6.64 7.56 34.14
CA LEU A 603 -7.15 7.43 32.76
C LEU A 603 -6.13 7.98 31.74
N ILE A 604 -6.17 7.48 30.50
CA ILE A 604 -5.13 7.77 29.49
C ILE A 604 -5.36 9.14 28.87
N ASP A 605 -4.35 10.00 28.95
CA ASP A 605 -4.36 11.33 28.38
C ASP A 605 -3.93 11.33 26.90
N LEU A 606 -4.50 12.26 26.12
CA LEU A 606 -4.10 12.48 24.73
C LEU A 606 -3.21 13.71 24.56
N ALA A 607 -1.91 13.47 24.29
CA ALA A 607 -1.00 14.47 23.76
C ALA A 607 -1.19 14.62 22.24
N VAL A 608 -1.73 15.77 21.83
CA VAL A 608 -1.85 16.12 20.41
C VAL A 608 -0.71 17.04 20.00
N GLY A 609 0.06 16.60 19.00
CA GLY A 609 0.87 17.43 18.13
C GLY A 609 -0.02 18.39 17.35
N ALA A 610 -0.25 19.51 17.99
CA ALA A 610 -1.10 20.61 17.59
C ALA A 610 -0.74 21.78 18.50
N GLN A 611 -1.49 22.86 18.37
CA GLN A 611 -1.50 23.93 19.36
C GLN A 611 -2.50 23.58 20.52
N GLY A 612 -2.45 22.33 21.05
CA GLY A 612 -3.19 21.72 22.20
C GLY A 612 -4.69 21.35 22.01
N SER A 613 -5.47 20.63 22.85
CA SER A 613 -5.30 19.62 23.96
C SER A 613 -6.68 18.96 24.31
N ALA A 614 -6.85 18.14 25.38
CA ALA A 614 -7.96 17.15 25.56
C ALA A 614 -8.59 16.95 27.01
N VAL A 615 -9.24 15.78 27.36
CA VAL A 615 -9.98 15.37 28.63
C VAL A 615 -11.02 14.18 28.48
N LEU A 616 -12.15 14.02 29.26
CA LEU A 616 -12.70 12.71 29.81
C LEU A 616 -14.23 12.23 29.68
N ILE A 617 -14.62 10.96 30.08
CA ILE A 617 -15.99 10.27 30.00
C ILE A 617 -16.48 9.27 31.12
N VAL A 618 -17.81 8.90 31.22
CA VAL A 618 -18.48 7.89 32.16
C VAL A 618 -19.82 7.23 31.61
N GLN A 619 -20.50 6.29 32.32
CA GLN A 619 -21.72 5.49 31.93
C GLN A 619 -22.84 5.37 33.04
N ILE A 620 -24.15 5.15 32.70
CA ILE A 620 -25.29 4.96 33.66
C ILE A 620 -26.44 4.06 33.12
N ASN A 621 -27.00 3.14 33.95
CA ASN A 621 -28.15 2.26 33.62
C ASN A 621 -29.47 2.65 34.30
N VAL A 622 -30.63 2.41 33.65
CA VAL A 622 -31.98 2.74 34.16
C VAL A 622 -33.02 1.67 33.80
N SER A 623 -33.98 1.40 34.69
CA SER A 623 -35.12 0.48 34.47
C SER A 623 -36.47 1.08 34.93
N LEU A 624 -37.58 0.61 34.36
CA LEU A 624 -38.92 1.21 34.52
C LEU A 624 -40.03 0.14 34.54
N SER A 625 -40.93 0.18 35.53
CA SER A 625 -42.07 -0.73 35.70
C SER A 625 -43.36 0.01 36.10
N PHE A 626 -44.53 -0.63 35.93
CA PHE A 626 -45.85 -0.05 36.20
C PHE A 626 -46.74 -0.98 37.02
N GLN A 627 -47.56 -0.40 37.90
CA GLN A 627 -48.55 -1.12 38.70
C GLN A 627 -49.87 -0.31 38.76
N PRO A 628 -51.00 -0.84 38.26
CA PRO A 628 -51.14 -2.03 37.41
C PRO A 628 -50.37 -1.91 36.07
N HIS A 629 -50.23 -3.02 35.34
CA HIS A 629 -49.50 -3.09 34.07
C HIS A 629 -50.32 -2.59 32.86
N SER A 630 -51.61 -2.29 33.07
CA SER A 630 -52.63 -1.99 32.06
C SER A 630 -53.68 -1.03 32.62
N ILE A 631 -54.44 -0.37 31.74
CA ILE A 631 -55.53 0.56 32.12
C ILE A 631 -56.88 -0.05 31.74
N ASN A 632 -57.71 -0.34 32.74
CA ASN A 632 -59.12 -0.69 32.55
C ASN A 632 -59.92 0.59 32.24
N VAL A 633 -60.74 0.57 31.19
CA VAL A 633 -61.56 1.71 30.75
C VAL A 633 -62.86 1.85 31.56
N ILE A 634 -63.34 0.75 32.16
CA ILE A 634 -64.60 0.67 32.90
C ILE A 634 -64.35 0.90 34.40
N GLN A 635 -63.32 0.27 34.96
CA GLN A 635 -63.03 0.31 36.40
C GLN A 635 -62.18 1.53 36.79
N LYS A 636 -62.84 2.60 37.26
CA LYS A 636 -62.17 3.83 37.72
C LYS A 636 -61.76 3.71 39.19
N THR A 637 -60.46 3.55 39.43
CA THR A 637 -59.89 3.17 40.75
C THR A 637 -59.73 4.32 41.74
N CYS A 638 -59.89 5.58 41.32
CA CYS A 638 -59.70 6.74 42.18
C CYS A 638 -60.53 7.96 41.75
N GLN A 639 -60.65 8.96 42.64
CA GLN A 639 -61.30 10.24 42.35
C GLN A 639 -60.29 11.39 42.54
N ARG A 640 -60.00 12.13 41.47
CA ARG A 640 -59.03 13.24 41.44
C ARG A 640 -59.67 14.46 40.75
N GLY A 641 -59.54 15.65 41.35
CA GLY A 641 -60.12 16.88 40.80
C GLY A 641 -61.65 16.84 40.62
N GLY A 642 -62.35 16.05 41.43
CA GLY A 642 -63.81 15.85 41.32
C GLY A 642 -64.26 14.90 40.19
N ARG A 643 -63.33 14.31 39.43
CA ARG A 643 -63.62 13.32 38.39
C ARG A 643 -63.14 11.93 38.82
N GLU A 644 -63.91 10.90 38.48
CA GLU A 644 -63.44 9.52 38.54
C GLU A 644 -62.34 9.31 37.50
N SER A 645 -61.29 8.58 37.86
CA SER A 645 -60.07 8.38 37.06
C SER A 645 -59.45 7.02 37.35
N ALA A 646 -58.62 6.52 36.44
CA ALA A 646 -57.80 5.33 36.71
C ALA A 646 -56.43 5.78 37.25
N CYS A 647 -56.09 5.39 38.48
CA CYS A 647 -54.79 5.69 39.10
C CYS A 647 -53.78 4.55 38.88
N LEU A 648 -52.54 4.91 38.54
CA LEU A 648 -51.41 4.00 38.32
C LEU A 648 -50.13 4.55 38.97
N ASN A 649 -49.22 3.64 39.31
CA ASN A 649 -47.89 3.98 39.80
C ASN A 649 -46.81 3.50 38.83
N ALA A 650 -45.97 4.39 38.33
CA ALA A 650 -44.72 4.03 37.68
C ALA A 650 -43.59 3.95 38.73
N THR A 651 -42.70 2.98 38.60
CA THR A 651 -41.46 2.88 39.41
C THR A 651 -40.26 2.94 38.49
N ALA A 652 -39.41 3.95 38.66
CA ALA A 652 -38.18 4.14 37.89
C ALA A 652 -36.97 3.90 38.80
N CYS A 653 -36.07 3.00 38.40
CA CYS A 653 -34.88 2.61 39.15
C CYS A 653 -33.60 2.94 38.38
N PHE A 654 -32.69 3.66 39.01
CA PHE A 654 -31.43 4.14 38.44
C PHE A 654 -30.27 3.37 39.07
N THR A 655 -29.38 2.80 38.26
CA THR A 655 -28.16 2.11 38.72
C THR A 655 -26.97 2.69 37.96
N ALA A 656 -26.13 3.47 38.63
CA ALA A 656 -24.89 3.95 38.01
C ALA A 656 -23.81 2.87 38.14
N VAL A 657 -23.11 2.60 37.03
CA VAL A 657 -21.95 1.72 36.95
C VAL A 657 -20.84 2.55 36.31
N SER A 658 -19.72 2.69 37.01
CA SER A 658 -18.54 3.44 36.56
C SER A 658 -17.44 2.42 36.33
N ARG A 659 -16.74 2.51 35.20
CA ARG A 659 -15.52 1.75 34.95
C ARG A 659 -14.34 2.31 35.79
N SER A 660 -14.33 3.62 36.06
CA SER A 660 -13.32 4.31 36.89
C SER A 660 -13.66 4.38 38.40
N PRO A 661 -12.65 4.41 39.29
CA PRO A 661 -12.80 4.33 40.74
C PRO A 661 -13.16 5.66 41.42
N ARG A 662 -14.39 6.16 41.16
CA ARG A 662 -15.23 7.16 41.92
C ARG A 662 -15.61 8.41 41.10
N PRO A 663 -16.89 8.49 40.69
CA PRO A 663 -17.60 9.78 40.67
C PRO A 663 -18.87 9.77 41.55
N ARG A 664 -19.29 10.96 41.99
CA ARG A 664 -20.63 11.22 42.56
C ARG A 664 -21.41 12.09 41.58
N SER A 665 -22.53 11.61 41.05
CA SER A 665 -23.23 12.29 39.95
C SER A 665 -24.65 12.71 40.33
N ASN A 666 -24.96 14.00 40.17
CA ASN A 666 -26.34 14.47 40.23
C ASN A 666 -26.97 14.38 38.83
N LEU A 667 -28.03 13.59 38.70
CA LEU A 667 -28.87 13.45 37.51
C LEU A 667 -30.09 14.37 37.60
N TRP A 668 -30.38 15.05 36.49
CA TRP A 668 -31.65 15.70 36.25
C TRP A 668 -32.51 14.78 35.38
N VAL A 669 -33.65 14.37 35.91
CA VAL A 669 -34.59 13.45 35.25
C VAL A 669 -35.89 14.18 34.96
N ARG A 670 -36.43 14.00 33.76
CA ARG A 670 -37.74 14.52 33.34
C ARG A 670 -38.60 13.36 32.86
N ALA A 671 -39.76 13.17 33.48
CA ALA A 671 -40.75 12.19 33.04
C ALA A 671 -41.93 12.90 32.37
N MET A 672 -42.46 12.34 31.28
CA MET A 672 -43.56 12.90 30.51
C MET A 672 -44.56 11.84 30.06
N LEU A 673 -45.85 12.20 30.13
CA LEU A 673 -47.01 11.39 29.75
C LEU A 673 -47.60 11.93 28.44
N ASP A 674 -47.98 11.02 27.53
CA ASP A 674 -48.57 11.36 26.21
C ASP A 674 -47.73 12.36 25.39
N ASP A 675 -46.39 12.20 25.41
CA ASP A 675 -45.37 13.06 24.75
C ASP A 675 -45.78 13.59 23.36
N ARG A 676 -46.32 12.69 22.51
CA ARG A 676 -46.68 12.99 21.11
C ARG A 676 -48.10 13.54 20.90
N LYS A 677 -48.85 13.91 21.95
CA LYS A 677 -50.23 14.46 21.83
C LYS A 677 -50.34 15.91 22.32
N LEU A 678 -51.21 16.67 21.63
CA LEU A 678 -51.56 18.06 22.02
C LEU A 678 -52.35 18.13 23.33
N SER A 679 -53.23 17.16 23.59
CA SER A 679 -53.92 16.97 24.86
C SER A 679 -53.43 15.69 25.54
N ALA A 680 -52.92 15.83 26.77
CA ALA A 680 -52.50 14.69 27.58
C ALA A 680 -53.71 14.04 28.25
N ARG A 681 -53.84 12.72 28.12
CA ARG A 681 -54.93 11.96 28.77
C ARG A 681 -54.59 11.54 30.20
N ALA A 682 -53.32 11.63 30.58
CA ALA A 682 -52.81 11.33 31.91
C ALA A 682 -51.96 12.49 32.46
N LEU A 683 -52.02 12.68 33.77
CA LEU A 683 -51.30 13.71 34.53
C LEU A 683 -50.66 13.09 35.77
N PHE A 684 -49.49 13.60 36.17
CA PHE A 684 -48.87 13.22 37.43
C PHE A 684 -49.64 13.81 38.62
N ASP A 685 -49.78 13.05 39.70
CA ASP A 685 -50.59 13.46 40.86
C ASP A 685 -50.00 14.68 41.59
N ASP A 686 -48.67 14.71 41.77
CA ASP A 686 -48.00 15.80 42.51
C ASP A 686 -48.04 17.15 41.78
N SER A 687 -47.92 17.14 40.44
CA SER A 687 -47.83 18.38 39.64
C SER A 687 -49.13 18.76 38.94
N SER A 688 -50.11 17.85 38.83
CA SER A 688 -51.30 18.01 37.98
C SER A 688 -50.96 18.43 36.53
N HIS A 689 -49.77 18.04 36.05
CA HIS A 689 -49.26 18.35 34.72
C HIS A 689 -48.81 17.08 34.01
N ARG A 690 -48.73 17.14 32.67
CA ARG A 690 -48.25 16.02 31.83
C ARG A 690 -46.76 15.70 32.00
N GLN A 691 -46.02 16.58 32.66
CA GLN A 691 -44.58 16.46 32.90
C GLN A 691 -44.28 16.63 34.39
N THR A 692 -43.24 15.94 34.85
CA THR A 692 -42.64 16.14 36.17
C THR A 692 -41.11 16.08 36.07
N GLN A 693 -40.43 16.66 37.05
CA GLN A 693 -38.97 16.70 37.13
C GLN A 693 -38.51 16.14 38.47
N LEU A 694 -37.41 15.38 38.44
CA LEU A 694 -36.84 14.69 39.59
C LEU A 694 -35.33 14.92 39.61
N ALA A 695 -34.80 15.31 40.76
CA ALA A 695 -33.36 15.35 41.01
C ALA A 695 -32.93 14.02 41.64
N VAL A 696 -32.12 13.24 40.93
CA VAL A 696 -31.63 11.93 41.37
C VAL A 696 -30.14 12.03 41.66
N ARG A 697 -29.70 11.64 42.87
CA ARG A 697 -28.27 11.62 43.22
C ARG A 697 -27.75 10.19 43.09
N ALA A 698 -27.21 9.86 41.93
CA ALA A 698 -26.71 8.51 41.65
C ALA A 698 -25.39 8.25 42.39
N GLN A 699 -25.26 7.04 42.93
CA GLN A 699 -24.02 6.50 43.49
C GLN A 699 -23.66 5.22 42.74
N THR A 700 -22.38 5.09 42.38
CA THR A 700 -21.85 3.91 41.70
C THR A 700 -22.13 2.64 42.51
N GLY A 701 -22.60 1.59 41.84
CA GLY A 701 -22.88 0.28 42.45
C GLY A 701 -24.13 0.22 43.33
N LYS A 702 -24.97 1.27 43.39
CA LYS A 702 -26.24 1.25 44.12
C LYS A 702 -27.44 1.59 43.22
N THR A 703 -28.48 0.76 43.31
CA THR A 703 -29.77 1.00 42.67
C THR A 703 -30.63 1.92 43.53
N LEU A 704 -31.16 2.99 42.94
CA LEU A 704 -32.05 3.98 43.57
C LEU A 704 -33.39 4.02 42.83
N CYS A 705 -34.48 3.69 43.51
CA CYS A 705 -35.83 3.61 42.91
C CYS A 705 -36.75 4.73 43.40
N TYR A 706 -37.50 5.32 42.48
CA TYR A 706 -38.48 6.38 42.73
C TYR A 706 -39.85 5.97 42.19
N ARG A 707 -40.91 6.29 42.95
CA ARG A 707 -42.30 6.07 42.56
C ARG A 707 -42.89 7.37 42.02
N LEU A 708 -43.58 7.28 40.90
CA LEU A 708 -44.23 8.38 40.19
C LEU A 708 -45.72 8.06 40.04
N PRO A 709 -46.60 8.55 40.93
CA PRO A 709 -48.04 8.37 40.83
C PRO A 709 -48.64 9.25 39.73
N PHE A 710 -49.56 8.69 38.94
CA PHE A 710 -50.28 9.42 37.91
C PHE A 710 -51.71 8.86 37.73
N HIS A 711 -52.60 9.70 37.21
CA HIS A 711 -53.97 9.31 36.91
C HIS A 711 -54.33 9.59 35.45
N VAL A 712 -55.27 8.80 34.93
CA VAL A 712 -55.79 8.86 33.57
C VAL A 712 -57.23 9.35 33.60
N TYR A 713 -57.54 10.39 32.82
CA TYR A 713 -58.89 10.88 32.64
C TYR A 713 -59.69 10.06 31.62
N ASP A 714 -61.00 10.12 31.78
CA ASP A 714 -61.99 9.61 30.83
C ASP A 714 -61.86 10.36 29.49
N THR A 715 -61.48 9.67 28.40
CA THR A 715 -61.14 10.31 27.11
C THR A 715 -61.55 9.45 25.92
N ALA A 716 -62.08 10.05 24.85
CA ALA A 716 -62.62 9.34 23.68
C ALA A 716 -61.60 8.49 22.86
N ASP A 717 -60.32 8.45 23.26
CA ASP A 717 -59.24 7.74 22.58
C ASP A 717 -58.63 6.68 23.51
N TYR A 718 -59.35 5.57 23.65
CA TYR A 718 -58.90 4.33 24.30
C TYR A 718 -58.14 3.40 23.34
N ILE A 719 -57.96 3.79 22.07
CA ILE A 719 -57.38 2.92 21.03
C ILE A 719 -55.85 2.99 21.04
N ARG A 720 -55.28 4.15 21.35
CA ARG A 720 -53.82 4.34 21.43
C ARG A 720 -53.32 4.18 22.86
N PRO A 721 -52.27 3.39 23.16
CA PRO A 721 -51.72 3.30 24.52
C PRO A 721 -51.24 4.66 25.04
N ILE A 722 -51.08 4.82 26.35
CA ILE A 722 -50.40 5.99 26.93
C ILE A 722 -48.90 5.81 26.80
N SER A 723 -48.20 6.76 26.19
CA SER A 723 -46.74 6.77 26.17
C SER A 723 -46.19 7.40 27.45
N PHE A 724 -45.31 6.68 28.15
CA PHE A 724 -44.50 7.18 29.25
C PHE A 724 -43.04 7.31 28.77
N SER A 725 -42.54 8.54 28.75
CA SER A 725 -41.17 8.88 28.32
C SER A 725 -40.37 9.38 29.52
N LEU A 726 -39.21 8.79 29.77
CA LEU A 726 -38.29 9.19 30.83
C LEU A 726 -36.96 9.61 30.20
N TRP A 727 -36.66 10.90 30.34
CA TRP A 727 -35.42 11.53 29.91
C TRP A 727 -34.50 11.76 31.11
N PHE A 728 -33.20 11.51 30.95
CA PHE A 728 -32.21 11.80 31.98
C PHE A 728 -30.96 12.46 31.39
N LYS A 729 -30.39 13.41 32.15
CA LYS A 729 -29.15 14.11 31.82
C LYS A 729 -28.34 14.31 33.10
N ILE A 730 -27.02 14.24 33.03
CA ILE A 730 -26.14 14.64 34.14
C ILE A 730 -26.20 16.17 34.29
N ASN A 731 -26.38 16.64 35.54
CA ASN A 731 -26.70 18.05 35.83
C ASN A 731 -25.48 18.97 35.75
N ASN A 732 -24.26 18.42 35.79
CA ASN A 732 -23.02 19.17 35.61
C ASN A 732 -22.13 18.46 34.58
N THR A 733 -22.09 18.98 33.36
CA THR A 733 -21.29 18.47 32.22
C THR A 733 -20.12 19.42 31.88
N GLU A 734 -19.65 20.16 32.88
CA GLU A 734 -18.59 21.18 32.79
C GLU A 734 -17.34 20.81 33.62
N SER A 735 -17.36 19.68 34.31
CA SER A 735 -16.24 19.16 35.13
C SER A 735 -16.61 17.78 35.69
N GLY A 736 -17.34 16.99 34.90
CA GLY A 736 -18.07 15.87 35.44
C GLY A 736 -18.40 14.78 34.43
N PRO A 737 -18.76 13.59 34.94
CA PRO A 737 -18.99 12.39 34.16
C PRO A 737 -19.93 12.61 32.99
N VAL A 738 -19.56 12.06 31.84
CA VAL A 738 -20.36 12.03 30.61
C VAL A 738 -21.22 10.74 30.61
N LEU A 739 -21.93 10.47 29.52
CA LEU A 739 -22.63 9.21 29.26
C LEU A 739 -22.08 8.58 27.98
N ASP A 740 -21.67 7.31 28.06
CA ASP A 740 -21.33 6.40 26.96
C ASP A 740 -22.31 6.53 25.78
N GLU A 741 -21.76 6.75 24.59
CA GLU A 741 -22.47 7.12 23.36
C GLU A 741 -23.47 6.04 22.89
N GLY A 742 -23.30 4.79 23.33
CA GLY A 742 -24.23 3.69 23.05
C GLY A 742 -25.53 3.72 23.87
N TRP A 743 -25.61 4.47 24.98
CA TRP A 743 -26.68 4.29 25.97
C TRP A 743 -27.91 5.20 25.78
N PRO A 744 -29.13 4.64 25.89
CA PRO A 744 -30.35 5.39 25.67
C PRO A 744 -30.63 6.39 26.80
N THR A 745 -30.30 7.67 26.57
CA THR A 745 -30.69 8.83 27.41
C THR A 745 -32.22 9.05 27.52
N THR A 746 -33.00 8.24 26.79
CA THR A 746 -34.46 8.24 26.74
C THR A 746 -34.98 6.81 26.88
N ILE A 747 -35.80 6.53 27.89
CA ILE A 747 -36.55 5.28 27.99
C ILE A 747 -38.03 5.56 27.73
N ASN A 748 -38.59 4.86 26.74
CA ASN A 748 -40.00 4.94 26.38
C ASN A 748 -40.69 3.60 26.68
N LYS A 749 -41.85 3.65 27.34
CA LYS A 749 -42.77 2.52 27.52
C LYS A 749 -44.19 2.94 27.15
N SER A 750 -44.99 1.98 26.71
CA SER A 750 -46.41 2.14 26.39
C SER A 750 -47.26 1.41 27.42
N ILE A 751 -48.39 2.02 27.81
CA ILE A 751 -49.37 1.45 28.73
C ILE A 751 -50.69 1.23 27.94
N PRO A 752 -51.08 -0.02 27.66
CA PRO A 752 -52.27 -0.32 26.87
C PRO A 752 -53.58 -0.11 27.65
N PHE A 753 -54.63 0.18 26.90
CA PHE A 753 -56.03 0.18 27.34
C PHE A 753 -56.71 -1.10 26.86
N PHE A 754 -57.63 -1.64 27.65
CA PHE A 754 -58.44 -2.82 27.29
C PHE A 754 -59.93 -2.50 27.31
N LYS A 755 -60.69 -3.18 26.44
CA LYS A 755 -62.13 -2.98 26.26
C LYS A 755 -62.77 -4.27 25.71
N ASP A 756 -63.97 -4.61 26.18
CA ASP A 756 -64.77 -5.73 25.68
C ASP A 756 -64.05 -7.11 25.84
N CYS A 757 -63.58 -7.39 27.07
CA CYS A 757 -62.80 -8.58 27.48
C CYS A 757 -63.58 -9.52 28.44
N GLY A 758 -64.83 -9.87 28.12
CA GLY A 758 -65.64 -10.75 28.97
C GLY A 758 -66.14 -10.11 30.28
N GLU A 759 -66.61 -10.95 31.21
CA GLU A 759 -67.05 -10.54 32.57
C GLU A 759 -65.90 -10.55 33.60
N ASP A 760 -64.75 -11.14 33.26
CA ASP A 760 -63.55 -11.26 34.09
C ASP A 760 -62.48 -10.19 33.77
N ASP A 761 -62.76 -9.27 32.84
CA ASP A 761 -61.88 -8.16 32.41
C ASP A 761 -60.50 -8.60 31.85
N VAL A 762 -60.33 -9.89 31.48
CA VAL A 762 -59.07 -10.46 31.00
C VAL A 762 -59.23 -11.05 29.60
N CYS A 763 -58.89 -10.25 28.58
CA CYS A 763 -58.98 -10.67 27.18
C CYS A 763 -58.13 -11.92 26.93
N THR A 764 -58.78 -13.06 26.70
CA THR A 764 -58.13 -14.35 26.45
C THR A 764 -58.23 -14.73 24.98
N THR A 765 -57.09 -14.81 24.31
CA THR A 765 -56.99 -15.07 22.87
C THR A 765 -56.68 -16.53 22.54
N ASP A 766 -56.76 -16.87 21.26
CA ASP A 766 -56.37 -18.17 20.67
C ASP A 766 -55.90 -17.86 19.24
N LEU A 767 -54.58 -17.78 19.07
CA LEU A 767 -53.93 -17.37 17.82
C LEU A 767 -53.38 -18.57 17.07
N VAL A 768 -53.83 -18.73 15.82
CA VAL A 768 -53.57 -19.93 15.02
C VAL A 768 -52.81 -19.55 13.77
N LEU A 769 -51.57 -20.00 13.70
CA LEU A 769 -50.67 -19.70 12.61
C LEU A 769 -50.51 -20.92 11.70
N GLN A 770 -50.71 -20.70 10.40
CA GLN A 770 -50.40 -21.68 9.35
C GLN A 770 -49.52 -21.02 8.30
N ALA A 771 -48.52 -21.74 7.81
CA ALA A 771 -47.66 -21.24 6.74
C ALA A 771 -47.26 -22.37 5.78
N HIS A 772 -47.14 -22.05 4.50
CA HIS A 772 -46.66 -22.96 3.46
C HIS A 772 -45.58 -22.29 2.60
N MET A 773 -44.61 -23.06 2.14
CA MET A 773 -43.46 -22.59 1.38
C MET A 773 -43.60 -22.96 -0.09
N ASP A 774 -43.70 -21.96 -0.96
CA ASP A 774 -43.78 -22.13 -2.42
C ASP A 774 -42.43 -21.77 -3.06
N ILE A 775 -41.88 -22.75 -3.79
CA ILE A 775 -40.56 -22.68 -4.43
C ILE A 775 -40.75 -22.96 -5.91
N SER A 776 -40.40 -21.98 -6.74
CA SER A 776 -40.42 -22.08 -8.20
C SER A 776 -39.38 -23.07 -8.74
N GLY A 777 -39.65 -24.38 -8.65
CA GLY A 777 -38.83 -25.46 -9.21
C GLY A 777 -39.63 -26.74 -9.45
N THR A 778 -39.31 -27.48 -10.52
CA THR A 778 -40.14 -28.58 -11.03
C THR A 778 -39.90 -29.95 -10.38
N GLN A 779 -38.81 -30.14 -9.63
CA GLN A 779 -38.49 -31.39 -8.91
C GLN A 779 -37.81 -31.09 -7.58
N LYS A 780 -37.84 -32.05 -6.63
CA LYS A 780 -37.10 -32.00 -5.36
C LYS A 780 -35.81 -32.84 -5.49
N PRO A 781 -34.63 -32.38 -5.00
CA PRO A 781 -34.38 -31.09 -4.34
C PRO A 781 -34.52 -29.90 -5.31
N TYR A 782 -34.92 -28.74 -4.79
CA TYR A 782 -35.19 -27.57 -5.62
C TYR A 782 -33.89 -26.90 -6.09
N VAL A 783 -33.72 -26.73 -7.41
CA VAL A 783 -32.55 -26.07 -8.01
C VAL A 783 -32.85 -24.59 -8.26
N ILE A 784 -32.12 -23.71 -7.58
CA ILE A 784 -32.21 -22.26 -7.72
C ILE A 784 -31.34 -21.79 -8.88
N ARG A 785 -31.97 -21.11 -9.85
CA ARG A 785 -31.34 -20.63 -11.09
C ARG A 785 -31.35 -19.11 -11.16
N SER A 786 -30.25 -18.52 -11.62
CA SER A 786 -30.28 -17.13 -12.10
C SER A 786 -31.20 -17.02 -13.33
N PRO A 787 -32.12 -16.03 -13.45
CA PRO A 787 -32.37 -14.91 -12.54
C PRO A 787 -33.50 -15.14 -11.52
N ARG A 788 -34.14 -16.31 -11.48
CA ARG A 788 -35.32 -16.60 -10.63
C ARG A 788 -34.91 -17.04 -9.21
N ARG A 789 -34.44 -16.09 -8.40
CA ARG A 789 -33.98 -16.31 -7.01
C ARG A 789 -35.03 -16.05 -5.93
N ARG A 790 -36.32 -16.15 -6.24
CA ARG A 790 -37.41 -15.80 -5.31
C ARG A 790 -37.99 -17.03 -4.61
N LEU A 791 -38.33 -16.84 -3.33
CA LEU A 791 -39.04 -17.77 -2.46
C LEU A 791 -40.31 -17.07 -1.97
N ALA A 792 -41.45 -17.73 -2.04
CA ALA A 792 -42.71 -17.20 -1.53
C ALA A 792 -43.20 -18.04 -0.35
N VAL A 793 -43.76 -17.41 0.67
CA VAL A 793 -44.34 -18.08 1.83
C VAL A 793 -45.76 -17.57 2.00
N GLU A 794 -46.73 -18.44 1.81
CA GLU A 794 -48.14 -18.15 2.08
C GLU A 794 -48.39 -18.35 3.57
N VAL A 795 -48.82 -17.29 4.26
CA VAL A 795 -49.07 -17.25 5.69
C VAL A 795 -50.53 -16.92 5.95
N GLN A 796 -51.12 -17.65 6.89
CA GLN A 796 -52.49 -17.53 7.33
C GLN A 796 -52.49 -17.42 8.86
N LEU A 797 -53.01 -16.30 9.37
CA LEU A 797 -53.17 -16.08 10.81
C LEU A 797 -54.66 -15.89 11.12
N GLN A 798 -55.15 -16.60 12.13
CA GLN A 798 -56.54 -16.55 12.59
C GLN A 798 -56.58 -16.33 14.10
N ASN A 799 -57.51 -15.51 14.58
CA ASN A 799 -57.87 -15.43 15.99
C ASN A 799 -59.21 -16.15 16.19
N ARG A 800 -59.28 -17.11 17.11
CA ARG A 800 -60.49 -17.92 17.37
C ARG A 800 -61.31 -17.44 18.58
N LEU A 801 -60.68 -16.86 19.61
CA LEU A 801 -61.32 -16.42 20.85
C LEU A 801 -61.53 -14.90 20.87
N GLU A 802 -61.14 -14.21 21.95
CA GLU A 802 -61.45 -12.79 22.18
C GLU A 802 -60.51 -11.85 21.41
N ASN A 803 -60.70 -10.53 21.54
CA ASN A 803 -59.92 -9.54 20.79
C ASN A 803 -58.44 -9.56 21.20
N ALA A 804 -57.54 -9.81 20.24
CA ALA A 804 -56.10 -9.80 20.48
C ALA A 804 -55.54 -8.39 20.29
N TYR A 805 -54.85 -7.89 21.32
CA TYR A 805 -54.25 -6.56 21.34
C TYR A 805 -52.75 -6.63 21.05
N ASN A 806 -52.26 -5.72 20.21
CA ASN A 806 -50.85 -5.67 19.79
C ASN A 806 -50.31 -6.97 19.14
N THR A 807 -51.15 -7.74 18.46
CA THR A 807 -50.75 -8.97 17.76
C THR A 807 -49.55 -8.74 16.84
N SER A 808 -48.47 -9.47 17.09
CA SER A 808 -47.23 -9.39 16.32
C SER A 808 -46.75 -10.77 15.88
N LEU A 809 -46.36 -10.86 14.61
CA LEU A 809 -45.78 -12.04 14.00
C LEU A 809 -44.28 -11.87 13.88
N THR A 810 -43.54 -12.62 14.69
CA THR A 810 -42.08 -12.70 14.61
C THR A 810 -41.65 -13.72 13.55
N LEU A 811 -40.72 -13.32 12.70
CA LEU A 811 -40.15 -14.11 11.62
C LEU A 811 -38.67 -14.36 11.94
N HIS A 812 -38.22 -15.60 11.82
CA HIS A 812 -36.81 -15.97 11.89
C HIS A 812 -36.48 -16.87 10.70
N TYR A 813 -35.47 -16.52 9.89
CA TYR A 813 -35.10 -17.27 8.69
C TYR A 813 -33.58 -17.42 8.54
N SER A 814 -33.15 -18.48 7.85
CA SER A 814 -31.74 -18.80 7.61
C SER A 814 -31.01 -17.75 6.77
N ARG A 815 -29.68 -17.61 6.96
CA ARG A 815 -28.82 -16.60 6.32
C ARG A 815 -28.75 -16.66 4.78
N ASN A 816 -29.25 -17.74 4.18
CA ASN A 816 -29.42 -17.88 2.73
C ASN A 816 -30.64 -17.12 2.17
N LEU A 817 -31.46 -16.45 2.99
CA LEU A 817 -32.61 -15.66 2.58
C LEU A 817 -32.52 -14.19 3.03
N HIS A 818 -33.04 -13.29 2.20
CA HIS A 818 -33.31 -11.89 2.52
C HIS A 818 -34.81 -11.63 2.39
N PHE A 819 -35.40 -10.91 3.36
CA PHE A 819 -36.80 -10.48 3.28
C PHE A 819 -36.95 -9.38 2.21
N SER A 820 -37.83 -9.59 1.23
CA SER A 820 -37.99 -8.70 0.08
C SER A 820 -39.28 -7.87 0.17
N SER A 821 -40.43 -8.51 0.38
CA SER A 821 -41.72 -7.82 0.41
C SER A 821 -42.79 -8.59 1.20
N LEU A 822 -43.88 -7.90 1.53
CA LEU A 822 -45.14 -8.50 1.98
C LEU A 822 -46.24 -8.04 1.04
N SER A 823 -47.05 -8.98 0.54
CA SER A 823 -48.25 -8.70 -0.24
C SER A 823 -49.47 -9.39 0.35
N ILE A 824 -50.62 -8.70 0.36
CA ILE A 824 -51.88 -9.22 0.89
C ILE A 824 -52.74 -9.63 -0.31
N ARG A 825 -53.19 -10.90 -0.36
CA ARG A 825 -53.91 -11.45 -1.54
C ARG A 825 -55.36 -10.93 -1.67
N GLU A 826 -55.95 -10.38 -0.61
CA GLU A 826 -57.32 -9.87 -0.58
C GLU A 826 -57.40 -8.43 -0.04
N VAL A 827 -58.44 -7.69 -0.47
CA VAL A 827 -58.41 -6.22 -0.51
C VAL A 827 -58.98 -5.54 0.77
N ALA A 828 -58.17 -4.62 1.33
CA ALA A 828 -58.56 -3.42 2.07
C ALA A 828 -59.04 -3.44 3.55
N HIS A 829 -58.96 -4.53 4.31
CA HIS A 829 -59.35 -4.51 5.75
C HIS A 829 -58.27 -4.81 6.79
N PHE A 830 -57.09 -5.29 6.39
CA PHE A 830 -55.99 -5.56 7.31
C PHE A 830 -54.75 -4.75 6.93
N LYS A 831 -54.13 -4.11 7.93
CA LYS A 831 -52.86 -3.39 7.79
C LYS A 831 -51.77 -4.22 8.47
N ILE A 832 -50.75 -4.61 7.71
CA ILE A 832 -49.57 -5.33 8.23
C ILE A 832 -48.34 -4.48 7.95
N GLU A 833 -47.57 -4.17 8.99
CA GLU A 833 -46.32 -3.40 8.89
C GLU A 833 -45.19 -4.20 9.55
N CYS A 834 -44.13 -4.50 8.79
CA CYS A 834 -42.99 -5.27 9.27
C CYS A 834 -41.79 -4.37 9.54
N THR A 835 -41.22 -4.47 10.75
CA THR A 835 -39.95 -3.85 11.14
C THR A 835 -38.85 -4.91 11.23
N ALA A 836 -37.61 -4.54 10.90
CA ALA A 836 -36.47 -5.42 11.11
C ALA A 836 -36.09 -5.43 12.61
N LEU A 837 -35.93 -6.62 13.18
CA LEU A 837 -35.35 -6.83 14.52
C LEU A 837 -33.85 -7.11 14.44
N SER A 838 -33.43 -7.83 13.39
CA SER A 838 -32.03 -8.11 13.06
C SER A 838 -31.92 -8.51 11.58
N ALA A 839 -30.72 -8.75 11.05
CA ALA A 839 -30.52 -9.16 9.66
C ALA A 839 -31.32 -10.42 9.25
N ASN A 840 -31.65 -11.28 10.22
CA ASN A 840 -32.35 -12.55 10.03
C ASN A 840 -33.72 -12.63 10.74
N SER A 841 -34.24 -11.49 11.20
CA SER A 841 -35.51 -11.46 11.92
C SER A 841 -36.30 -10.17 11.73
N HIS A 842 -37.61 -10.32 11.53
CA HIS A 842 -38.56 -9.24 11.38
C HIS A 842 -39.75 -9.43 12.33
N SER A 843 -40.33 -8.32 12.80
CA SER A 843 -41.59 -8.29 13.55
C SER A 843 -42.64 -7.62 12.70
N CYS A 844 -43.71 -8.35 12.35
CA CYS A 844 -44.84 -7.83 11.58
C CYS A 844 -46.03 -7.57 12.50
N ASN A 845 -46.40 -6.31 12.69
CA ASN A 845 -47.61 -5.94 13.43
C ASN A 845 -48.84 -6.28 12.58
N VAL A 846 -49.73 -7.14 13.08
CA VAL A 846 -50.92 -7.56 12.34
C VAL A 846 -52.15 -6.80 12.86
N SER A 847 -52.73 -5.95 12.03
CA SER A 847 -54.00 -5.25 12.31
C SER A 847 -53.95 -4.34 13.54
N TYR A 848 -52.81 -3.66 13.75
CA TYR A 848 -52.61 -2.79 14.92
C TYR A 848 -53.73 -1.74 15.07
N PRO A 849 -54.33 -1.56 16.27
CA PRO A 849 -53.95 -2.19 17.54
C PRO A 849 -54.77 -3.44 17.95
N VAL A 850 -55.79 -3.85 17.17
CA VAL A 850 -56.72 -4.93 17.55
C VAL A 850 -56.95 -5.91 16.40
N PHE A 851 -56.54 -7.15 16.58
CA PHE A 851 -56.89 -8.27 15.72
C PHE A 851 -58.14 -8.96 16.28
N ARG A 852 -59.28 -8.73 15.63
CA ARG A 852 -60.62 -9.01 16.17
C ARG A 852 -60.88 -10.51 16.39
N SER A 853 -61.74 -10.80 17.36
CA SER A 853 -62.36 -12.12 17.54
C SER A 853 -62.86 -12.70 16.21
N GLN A 854 -62.61 -14.00 15.99
CA GLN A 854 -62.98 -14.78 14.79
C GLN A 854 -62.44 -14.24 13.45
N SER A 855 -61.53 -13.27 13.45
CA SER A 855 -60.95 -12.72 12.21
C SER A 855 -59.77 -13.54 11.70
N LYS A 856 -59.56 -13.49 10.38
CA LYS A 856 -58.59 -14.31 9.64
C LYS A 856 -57.96 -13.50 8.52
N VAL A 857 -56.65 -13.60 8.36
CA VAL A 857 -55.89 -12.87 7.33
C VAL A 857 -54.91 -13.80 6.60
N ASN A 858 -54.85 -13.67 5.28
CA ASN A 858 -53.95 -14.39 4.40
C ASN A 858 -53.00 -13.40 3.69
N PHE A 859 -51.71 -13.64 3.73
CA PHE A 859 -50.70 -12.80 3.08
C PHE A 859 -49.50 -13.64 2.62
N LEU A 860 -48.74 -13.08 1.68
CA LEU A 860 -47.57 -13.68 1.08
C LEU A 860 -46.32 -12.91 1.52
N LEU A 861 -45.36 -13.61 2.11
CA LEU A 861 -44.03 -13.09 2.39
C LEU A 861 -43.10 -13.48 1.23
N GLU A 862 -42.49 -12.49 0.58
CA GLU A 862 -41.51 -12.71 -0.48
C GLU A 862 -40.09 -12.60 0.07
N PHE A 863 -39.25 -13.57 -0.26
CA PHE A 863 -37.83 -13.62 0.07
C PHE A 863 -36.97 -13.79 -1.20
N GLU A 864 -35.74 -13.29 -1.16
CA GLU A 864 -34.73 -13.53 -2.19
C GLU A 864 -33.53 -14.32 -1.65
N PHE A 865 -33.00 -15.26 -2.42
CA PHE A 865 -31.83 -16.03 -2.03
C PHE A 865 -30.54 -15.19 -2.03
N SER A 866 -29.79 -15.26 -0.93
CA SER A 866 -28.52 -14.56 -0.73
C SER A 866 -27.44 -15.03 -1.71
N CYS A 867 -26.61 -14.09 -2.19
CA CYS A 867 -25.49 -14.39 -3.09
C CYS A 867 -24.22 -14.84 -2.35
N THR A 868 -24.09 -14.49 -1.07
CA THR A 868 -22.86 -14.69 -0.27
C THR A 868 -22.98 -15.83 0.74
N SER A 869 -24.18 -16.08 1.27
CA SER A 869 -24.42 -17.01 2.39
C SER A 869 -25.16 -18.27 1.93
N LEU A 870 -24.53 -19.09 1.09
CA LEU A 870 -25.14 -20.31 0.53
C LEU A 870 -25.34 -21.39 1.61
N HIS A 871 -26.54 -21.95 1.70
CA HIS A 871 -26.87 -23.07 2.59
C HIS A 871 -27.76 -24.07 1.85
N ASN A 872 -27.46 -25.36 1.99
CA ASN A 872 -28.21 -26.47 1.35
C ASN A 872 -29.60 -26.68 1.97
N GLN A 873 -29.85 -26.11 3.15
CA GLN A 873 -31.12 -26.19 3.85
C GLN A 873 -31.66 -24.78 4.09
N VAL A 874 -32.92 -24.56 3.73
CA VAL A 874 -33.69 -23.39 4.16
C VAL A 874 -34.39 -23.77 5.47
N LYS A 875 -34.27 -22.91 6.49
CA LYS A 875 -35.02 -23.03 7.75
C LYS A 875 -35.69 -21.71 8.06
N MET A 876 -36.97 -21.77 8.43
CA MET A 876 -37.70 -20.59 8.86
C MET A 876 -38.68 -20.96 9.98
N LYS A 877 -38.69 -20.15 11.03
CA LYS A 877 -39.63 -20.23 12.15
C LYS A 877 -40.45 -18.96 12.19
N LEU A 878 -41.76 -19.10 12.15
CA LEU A 878 -42.72 -18.02 12.35
C LEU A 878 -43.38 -18.23 13.71
N HIS A 879 -43.61 -17.14 14.47
CA HIS A 879 -44.27 -17.21 15.77
C HIS A 879 -45.14 -15.97 16.00
N ALA A 880 -46.44 -16.19 16.15
CA ALA A 880 -47.41 -15.17 16.53
C ALA A 880 -47.42 -14.99 18.06
N SER A 881 -47.68 -13.76 18.52
CA SER A 881 -47.75 -13.38 19.93
C SER A 881 -48.69 -12.20 20.14
N ASP A 882 -49.29 -12.12 21.32
CA ASP A 882 -50.12 -11.00 21.76
C ASP A 882 -49.96 -10.73 23.29
N SER A 883 -50.96 -10.11 23.91
CA SER A 883 -50.94 -9.72 25.32
C SER A 883 -51.18 -10.85 26.33
N VAL A 884 -52.11 -11.79 26.08
CA VAL A 884 -52.57 -12.79 27.07
C VAL A 884 -53.23 -13.98 26.36
N GLU A 885 -52.53 -15.12 26.37
CA GLU A 885 -53.02 -16.38 25.81
C GLU A 885 -52.81 -17.55 26.79
N ARG A 886 -53.62 -18.62 26.68
CA ARG A 886 -53.53 -19.80 27.56
C ARG A 886 -52.35 -20.69 27.19
N GLN A 887 -51.68 -21.21 28.21
CA GLN A 887 -50.52 -22.10 28.05
C GLN A 887 -50.78 -23.30 27.13
N ASP A 888 -52.03 -23.78 27.09
CA ASP A 888 -52.47 -24.94 26.30
C ASP A 888 -52.61 -24.66 24.79
N THR A 889 -52.81 -23.40 24.37
CA THR A 889 -52.96 -23.01 22.95
C THR A 889 -51.66 -22.46 22.33
N LEU A 890 -50.64 -22.14 23.14
CA LEU A 890 -49.33 -21.65 22.66
C LEU A 890 -48.61 -22.56 21.64
N GLY A 891 -49.08 -23.79 21.41
CA GLY A 891 -48.55 -24.73 20.43
C GLY A 891 -48.80 -24.37 18.97
N ASP A 892 -50.01 -23.93 18.58
CA ASP A 892 -50.35 -23.60 17.18
C ASP A 892 -50.07 -22.13 16.79
N ASN A 893 -49.51 -21.37 17.74
CA ASN A 893 -48.88 -20.06 17.54
C ASN A 893 -47.55 -20.08 16.77
N SER A 894 -46.96 -21.25 16.49
CA SER A 894 -45.65 -21.34 15.85
C SER A 894 -45.57 -22.38 14.74
N VAL A 895 -44.94 -22.00 13.62
CA VAL A 895 -44.74 -22.87 12.46
C VAL A 895 -43.26 -22.90 12.10
N GLN A 896 -42.72 -24.10 11.89
CA GLN A 896 -41.37 -24.32 11.41
C GLN A 896 -41.40 -24.93 10.01
N LEU A 897 -40.79 -24.25 9.04
CA LEU A 897 -40.69 -24.66 7.65
C LEU A 897 -39.23 -24.98 7.32
N GLN A 898 -39.01 -26.14 6.70
CA GLN A 898 -37.69 -26.58 6.26
C GLN A 898 -37.74 -27.27 4.89
N THR A 899 -36.70 -27.06 4.08
CA THR A 899 -36.53 -27.74 2.78
C THR A 899 -35.05 -27.81 2.41
N PHE A 900 -34.72 -28.61 1.39
CA PHE A 900 -33.39 -28.68 0.79
C PHE A 900 -33.37 -28.01 -0.59
N VAL A 901 -32.31 -27.24 -0.84
CA VAL A 901 -32.07 -26.47 -2.06
C VAL A 901 -30.66 -26.67 -2.58
N GLN A 902 -30.50 -26.62 -3.90
CA GLN A 902 -29.22 -26.59 -4.59
C GLN A 902 -29.14 -25.35 -5.48
N TYR A 903 -27.93 -24.89 -5.80
CA TYR A 903 -27.68 -23.68 -6.58
C TYR A 903 -27.00 -24.04 -7.90
N GLU A 904 -27.53 -23.52 -9.01
CA GLU A 904 -26.93 -23.65 -10.34
C GLU A 904 -26.23 -22.32 -10.73
N PRO A 905 -24.88 -22.30 -10.78
CA PRO A 905 -24.12 -21.10 -11.13
C PRO A 905 -24.11 -20.85 -12.63
N ASP A 906 -24.02 -19.58 -13.01
CA ASP A 906 -23.98 -19.13 -14.40
C ASP A 906 -22.53 -18.97 -14.86
N LEU A 907 -22.00 -20.03 -15.48
CA LEU A 907 -20.62 -20.15 -15.92
C LEU A 907 -20.55 -20.16 -17.45
N PHE A 908 -19.68 -19.33 -18.01
CA PHE A 908 -19.49 -19.20 -19.45
C PHE A 908 -18.04 -19.48 -19.83
N VAL A 909 -17.81 -20.28 -20.87
CA VAL A 909 -16.48 -20.49 -21.45
C VAL A 909 -16.43 -19.86 -22.83
N SER A 910 -15.38 -19.08 -23.08
CA SER A 910 -15.01 -18.57 -24.40
C SER A 910 -13.63 -19.11 -24.79
N GLU A 911 -13.43 -19.33 -26.09
CA GLU A 911 -12.20 -19.85 -26.67
C GLU A 911 -11.66 -18.85 -27.70
N SER A 912 -10.35 -18.63 -27.69
CA SER A 912 -9.63 -18.11 -28.86
C SER A 912 -8.51 -19.08 -29.24
N ASN A 913 -8.48 -19.45 -30.51
CA ASN A 913 -7.68 -20.56 -31.05
C ASN A 913 -7.25 -20.24 -32.49
N LEU A 914 -6.18 -20.88 -32.95
CA LEU A 914 -5.83 -20.90 -34.36
C LEU A 914 -6.83 -21.82 -35.09
N ASN A 915 -7.63 -21.24 -35.98
CA ASN A 915 -8.65 -22.01 -36.71
C ASN A 915 -8.10 -22.69 -37.98
N ARG A 916 -6.95 -22.26 -38.49
CA ARG A 916 -6.38 -22.73 -39.76
C ARG A 916 -4.85 -22.72 -39.75
N TYR A 917 -4.24 -23.79 -40.26
CA TYR A 917 -2.79 -23.98 -40.41
C TYR A 917 -2.49 -24.53 -41.81
N GLU A 918 -1.40 -24.10 -42.44
CA GLU A 918 -0.98 -24.58 -43.76
C GLU A 918 0.40 -25.23 -43.69
N VAL A 919 0.49 -26.51 -44.07
CA VAL A 919 1.75 -27.27 -44.07
C VAL A 919 2.55 -26.89 -45.31
N HIS A 920 3.67 -26.21 -45.10
CA HIS A 920 4.55 -25.78 -46.18
C HIS A 920 5.47 -26.93 -46.65
N PRO A 921 5.72 -27.07 -47.97
CA PRO A 921 6.72 -27.99 -48.50
C PRO A 921 8.10 -27.30 -48.57
N THR A 922 8.99 -27.57 -47.62
CA THR A 922 10.32 -26.90 -47.52
C THR A 922 11.52 -27.77 -47.89
N ARG A 923 12.68 -27.11 -48.05
CA ARG A 923 13.88 -27.63 -48.75
C ARG A 923 15.01 -28.16 -47.83
N THR A 924 14.82 -28.16 -46.50
CA THR A 924 15.87 -28.49 -45.52
C THR A 924 15.31 -29.33 -44.36
N MET A 925 16.14 -30.21 -43.79
CA MET A 925 15.69 -31.21 -42.79
C MET A 925 15.40 -30.66 -41.38
N SER A 926 15.67 -29.39 -41.10
CA SER A 926 15.53 -28.81 -39.75
C SER A 926 14.09 -28.41 -39.36
N GLU A 927 13.14 -28.51 -40.28
CA GLU A 927 11.74 -28.09 -40.12
C GLU A 927 10.78 -29.30 -40.12
N ALA A 928 10.99 -30.26 -39.23
CA ALA A 928 10.11 -31.43 -39.06
C ALA A 928 8.87 -31.13 -38.20
N ILE A 929 8.98 -30.15 -37.30
CA ILE A 929 7.95 -29.71 -36.36
C ILE A 929 7.59 -28.26 -36.71
N GLY A 930 6.29 -27.96 -36.80
CA GLY A 930 5.78 -26.63 -37.10
C GLY A 930 5.89 -25.64 -35.92
N PRO A 931 5.61 -24.34 -36.17
CA PRO A 931 5.64 -23.32 -35.13
C PRO A 931 4.61 -23.58 -34.03
N GLU A 932 4.89 -23.02 -32.86
CA GLU A 932 4.03 -23.12 -31.69
C GLU A 932 2.90 -22.11 -31.75
N PHE A 933 1.69 -22.57 -31.42
CA PHE A 933 0.49 -21.75 -31.37
C PHE A 933 -0.27 -21.96 -30.07
N TYR A 934 -1.01 -20.94 -29.67
CA TYR A 934 -1.69 -20.89 -28.38
C TYR A 934 -3.19 -21.05 -28.52
N THR A 935 -3.82 -21.53 -27.47
CA THR A 935 -5.28 -21.59 -27.32
C THR A 935 -5.66 -21.10 -25.95
N HIS A 936 -6.43 -20.02 -25.89
CA HIS A 936 -6.87 -19.41 -24.65
C HIS A 936 -8.31 -19.83 -24.38
N LEU A 937 -8.52 -20.54 -23.28
CA LEU A 937 -9.82 -20.82 -22.72
C LEU A 937 -10.08 -19.86 -21.56
N ARG A 938 -11.05 -18.98 -21.73
CA ARG A 938 -11.47 -17.99 -20.73
C ARG A 938 -12.78 -18.44 -20.10
N LEU A 939 -12.67 -18.96 -18.89
CA LEU A 939 -13.78 -19.36 -18.03
C LEU A 939 -14.23 -18.16 -17.19
N GLN A 940 -15.47 -17.71 -17.35
CA GLN A 940 -16.04 -16.53 -16.70
C GLN A 940 -17.20 -16.92 -15.78
N ASN A 941 -17.23 -16.35 -14.58
CA ASN A 941 -18.37 -16.48 -13.67
C ASN A 941 -19.30 -15.26 -13.82
N LEU A 942 -20.34 -15.40 -14.64
CA LEU A 942 -21.39 -14.40 -14.83
C LEU A 942 -22.42 -14.44 -13.69
N GLY A 943 -22.46 -15.56 -12.97
CA GLY A 943 -23.33 -15.80 -11.84
C GLY A 943 -23.03 -14.94 -10.61
N CYS A 944 -23.98 -14.94 -9.68
CA CYS A 944 -23.86 -14.21 -8.42
C CYS A 944 -23.11 -14.97 -7.30
N TYR A 945 -22.82 -16.26 -7.52
CA TYR A 945 -22.24 -17.18 -6.55
C TYR A 945 -20.75 -17.38 -6.83
N SER A 946 -19.90 -17.41 -5.79
CA SER A 946 -18.52 -17.91 -5.95
C SER A 946 -18.56 -19.44 -6.10
N VAL A 947 -17.78 -19.99 -7.03
CA VAL A 947 -17.75 -21.44 -7.29
C VAL A 947 -16.35 -21.97 -7.04
N SER A 948 -16.23 -23.07 -6.31
CA SER A 948 -14.97 -23.76 -6.03
C SER A 948 -14.93 -25.15 -6.67
N ASN A 949 -13.71 -25.71 -6.76
CA ASN A 949 -13.45 -27.08 -7.26
C ASN A 949 -14.08 -27.34 -8.64
N LEU A 950 -13.85 -26.42 -9.57
CA LEU A 950 -14.18 -26.60 -10.98
C LEU A 950 -13.04 -27.35 -11.68
N GLU A 951 -13.38 -28.38 -12.43
CA GLU A 951 -12.45 -29.18 -13.22
C GLU A 951 -12.78 -29.01 -14.70
N LEU A 952 -11.85 -28.41 -15.45
CA LEU A 952 -11.91 -28.29 -16.90
C LEU A 952 -11.05 -29.39 -17.52
N ARG A 953 -11.68 -30.30 -18.26
CA ARG A 953 -10.97 -31.32 -19.05
C ARG A 953 -10.97 -30.94 -20.52
N LEU A 954 -9.81 -31.04 -21.15
CA LEU A 954 -9.64 -30.97 -22.60
C LEU A 954 -9.17 -32.32 -23.11
N HIS A 955 -9.78 -32.80 -24.18
CA HIS A 955 -9.32 -33.97 -24.95
C HIS A 955 -8.86 -33.47 -26.31
N LEU A 956 -7.56 -33.60 -26.58
CA LEU A 956 -6.89 -33.03 -27.75
C LEU A 956 -6.28 -34.14 -28.61
N PRO A 957 -6.77 -34.35 -29.85
CA PRO A 957 -6.20 -35.34 -30.78
C PRO A 957 -4.70 -35.14 -30.95
N SER A 958 -3.90 -36.20 -30.79
CA SER A 958 -2.43 -36.10 -30.79
C SER A 958 -1.72 -37.24 -31.52
N VAL A 959 -2.21 -38.48 -31.40
CA VAL A 959 -1.51 -39.67 -31.92
C VAL A 959 -2.43 -40.49 -32.84
N ALA A 960 -1.95 -40.77 -34.05
CA ALA A 960 -2.61 -41.59 -35.07
C ALA A 960 -2.05 -43.03 -35.09
N ALA A 961 -2.56 -43.88 -35.99
CA ALA A 961 -2.19 -45.30 -36.03
C ALA A 961 -0.68 -45.53 -36.22
N GLY A 962 -0.14 -46.53 -35.51
CA GLY A 962 1.29 -46.85 -35.53
C GLY A 962 2.18 -45.88 -34.76
N ASP A 963 1.66 -45.28 -33.69
CA ASP A 963 2.36 -44.37 -32.76
C ASP A 963 2.96 -43.12 -33.41
N ARG A 964 2.32 -42.68 -34.51
CA ARG A 964 2.68 -41.46 -35.23
C ARG A 964 2.00 -40.25 -34.60
N VAL A 965 2.79 -39.40 -33.97
CA VAL A 965 2.33 -38.14 -33.37
C VAL A 965 2.13 -37.10 -34.47
N PHE A 966 0.98 -36.41 -34.47
CA PHE A 966 0.66 -35.34 -35.43
C PHE A 966 0.45 -33.98 -34.76
N MET A 967 0.18 -33.97 -33.44
CA MET A 967 0.09 -32.76 -32.63
C MET A 967 0.63 -33.07 -31.22
N THR A 968 1.37 -32.13 -30.64
CA THR A 968 1.87 -32.20 -29.26
C THR A 968 1.42 -30.98 -28.48
N VAL A 969 0.92 -31.19 -27.26
CA VAL A 969 0.82 -30.16 -26.23
C VAL A 969 2.22 -29.98 -25.64
N THR A 970 2.76 -28.77 -25.71
CA THR A 970 4.09 -28.43 -25.15
C THR A 970 3.98 -28.02 -23.70
N ASP A 971 3.04 -27.11 -23.40
CA ASP A 971 2.87 -26.51 -22.08
C ASP A 971 1.41 -26.09 -21.84
N VAL A 972 1.07 -25.91 -20.56
CA VAL A 972 -0.23 -25.35 -20.13
C VAL A 972 0.01 -24.36 -18.98
N PHE A 973 -0.39 -23.11 -19.18
CA PHE A 973 -0.22 -22.02 -18.21
C PHE A 973 -1.56 -21.39 -17.85
N SER A 974 -1.73 -21.00 -16.58
CA SER A 974 -2.91 -20.25 -16.11
C SER A 974 -2.56 -18.82 -15.73
N ILE A 975 -3.48 -17.90 -16.01
CA ILE A 975 -3.33 -16.46 -15.74
C ILE A 975 -4.46 -16.02 -14.78
N ASN A 976 -4.08 -15.22 -13.78
CA ASN A 976 -4.94 -14.54 -12.78
C ASN A 976 -5.64 -15.38 -11.68
N VAL A 977 -5.54 -16.71 -11.67
CA VAL A 977 -6.17 -17.59 -10.65
C VAL A 977 -5.25 -18.77 -10.33
N THR A 978 -5.31 -19.30 -9.09
CA THR A 978 -4.70 -20.57 -8.69
C THR A 978 -5.40 -21.76 -9.35
N VAL A 979 -5.08 -21.98 -10.62
CA VAL A 979 -5.46 -23.16 -11.40
C VAL A 979 -4.27 -24.12 -11.45
N ASN A 980 -4.49 -25.38 -11.09
CA ASN A 980 -3.47 -26.41 -11.25
C ASN A 980 -3.80 -27.26 -12.48
N CYS A 981 -2.92 -27.28 -13.48
CA CYS A 981 -3.12 -28.03 -14.72
C CYS A 981 -2.14 -29.19 -14.81
N SER A 982 -2.66 -30.36 -15.22
CA SER A 982 -1.88 -31.57 -15.49
C SER A 982 -2.12 -32.03 -16.93
N VAL A 983 -1.08 -32.57 -17.56
CA VAL A 983 -1.10 -33.05 -18.94
C VAL A 983 -0.76 -34.54 -18.98
N LEU A 984 -1.65 -35.34 -19.56
CA LEU A 984 -1.45 -36.76 -19.78
C LEU A 984 -1.24 -37.02 -21.28
N SER A 985 0.03 -37.12 -21.68
CA SER A 985 0.47 -37.27 -23.08
C SER A 985 1.17 -38.60 -23.39
N ASP A 986 1.44 -39.44 -22.38
CA ASP A 986 2.10 -40.74 -22.56
C ASP A 986 1.21 -41.72 -23.36
N ALA A 987 1.67 -42.08 -24.57
CA ALA A 987 0.96 -42.96 -25.49
C ALA A 987 0.62 -44.33 -24.90
N ALA A 988 1.42 -44.88 -23.98
CA ALA A 988 1.10 -46.15 -23.31
C ALA A 988 -0.08 -46.00 -22.34
N GLN A 989 -0.10 -44.92 -21.56
CA GLN A 989 -1.18 -44.61 -20.63
C GLN A 989 -2.47 -44.19 -21.35
N LEU A 990 -2.35 -43.45 -22.46
CA LEU A 990 -3.49 -43.09 -23.31
C LEU A 990 -4.16 -44.33 -23.91
N LYS A 991 -3.38 -45.28 -24.47
CA LYS A 991 -3.92 -46.56 -24.98
C LYS A 991 -4.60 -47.40 -23.89
N ALA A 992 -4.05 -47.42 -22.68
CA ALA A 992 -4.63 -48.16 -21.55
C ALA A 992 -5.96 -47.56 -21.06
N ARG A 993 -6.14 -46.22 -21.15
CA ARG A 993 -7.38 -45.53 -20.78
C ARG A 993 -8.42 -45.44 -21.91
N GLN A 994 -7.99 -45.41 -23.17
CA GLN A 994 -8.84 -45.14 -24.34
C GLN A 994 -8.96 -46.39 -25.24
N GLY A 995 -9.48 -47.48 -24.69
CA GLY A 995 -9.54 -48.79 -25.35
C GLY A 995 -10.46 -48.90 -26.57
N ASP A 996 -11.46 -48.02 -26.70
CA ASP A 996 -12.46 -48.07 -27.78
C ASP A 996 -12.07 -47.30 -29.06
N VAL A 997 -10.90 -46.66 -29.07
CA VAL A 997 -10.43 -45.81 -30.19
C VAL A 997 -10.04 -46.66 -31.39
N ARG A 998 -10.52 -46.28 -32.58
CA ARG A 998 -10.12 -46.89 -33.87
C ARG A 998 -9.22 -45.92 -34.62
N PRO A 999 -7.89 -45.99 -34.43
CA PRO A 999 -6.97 -44.97 -34.94
C PRO A 999 -6.94 -44.97 -36.47
N LEU A 1000 -7.02 -43.79 -37.08
CA LEU A 1000 -6.94 -43.62 -38.53
C LEU A 1000 -5.51 -43.83 -39.03
N HIS A 1001 -5.33 -44.56 -40.12
CA HIS A 1001 -4.04 -44.66 -40.80
C HIS A 1001 -3.81 -43.46 -41.73
N PRO A 1002 -2.56 -42.95 -41.88
CA PRO A 1002 -2.27 -41.79 -42.72
C PRO A 1002 -2.60 -41.93 -44.21
N GLU A 1003 -2.76 -43.17 -44.68
CA GLU A 1003 -3.13 -43.52 -46.06
C GLU A 1003 -4.64 -43.38 -46.31
N ASP A 1004 -5.47 -43.51 -45.27
CA ASP A 1004 -6.94 -43.43 -45.32
C ASP A 1004 -7.46 -41.99 -45.20
N MET A 1005 -6.60 -41.03 -44.83
CA MET A 1005 -6.91 -39.58 -44.70
C MET A 1005 -7.37 -38.91 -46.01
N MET A 1006 -7.44 -39.66 -47.11
CA MET A 1006 -7.98 -39.21 -48.38
C MET A 1006 -9.50 -39.45 -48.50
N GLN A 1007 -10.09 -40.26 -47.59
CA GLN A 1007 -11.53 -40.57 -47.52
C GLN A 1007 -12.21 -40.00 -46.27
N ASP A 1008 -11.50 -39.93 -45.14
CA ASP A 1008 -11.99 -39.34 -43.88
C ASP A 1008 -11.12 -38.12 -43.54
N ASP A 1009 -11.73 -36.93 -43.51
CA ASP A 1009 -11.03 -35.65 -43.29
C ASP A 1009 -11.09 -35.17 -41.83
N MET A 1010 -11.51 -36.01 -40.89
CA MET A 1010 -11.70 -35.65 -39.48
C MET A 1010 -10.81 -36.46 -38.52
N LEU A 1011 -10.00 -35.75 -37.73
CA LEU A 1011 -9.21 -36.30 -36.63
C LEU A 1011 -9.81 -35.86 -35.29
N ASN A 1012 -10.50 -36.78 -34.61
CA ASN A 1012 -11.10 -36.58 -33.29
C ASN A 1012 -10.72 -37.72 -32.32
N CYS A 1013 -11.20 -37.67 -31.08
CA CYS A 1013 -10.89 -38.67 -30.05
C CYS A 1013 -11.55 -40.06 -30.22
N SER A 1014 -12.30 -40.32 -31.31
CA SER A 1014 -12.70 -41.67 -31.69
C SER A 1014 -11.82 -42.27 -32.81
N ARG A 1015 -11.11 -41.41 -33.54
CA ARG A 1015 -10.21 -41.74 -34.66
C ARG A 1015 -8.71 -41.55 -34.36
N SER A 1016 -8.37 -41.10 -33.17
CA SER A 1016 -6.99 -40.86 -32.71
C SER A 1016 -6.94 -40.87 -31.19
N TRP A 1017 -5.78 -41.18 -30.62
CA TRP A 1017 -5.58 -41.06 -29.17
C TRP A 1017 -5.42 -39.58 -28.81
N CYS A 1018 -6.15 -39.16 -27.79
CA CYS A 1018 -6.21 -37.78 -27.35
C CYS A 1018 -5.42 -37.56 -26.07
N THR A 1019 -4.49 -36.61 -26.12
CA THR A 1019 -3.86 -36.03 -24.91
C THR A 1019 -4.97 -35.46 -24.02
N GLU A 1020 -4.97 -35.82 -22.73
CA GLU A 1020 -5.92 -35.30 -21.74
C GLU A 1020 -5.24 -34.18 -20.94
N VAL A 1021 -5.83 -32.98 -20.94
CA VAL A 1021 -5.39 -31.86 -20.08
C VAL A 1021 -6.47 -31.64 -19.03
N VAL A 1022 -6.10 -31.75 -17.75
CA VAL A 1022 -7.01 -31.57 -16.62
C VAL A 1022 -6.56 -30.37 -15.81
N CYS A 1023 -7.38 -29.31 -15.82
CA CYS A 1023 -7.14 -28.07 -15.07
C CYS A 1023 -8.16 -27.93 -13.94
N GLN A 1024 -7.67 -27.92 -12.70
CA GLN A 1024 -8.45 -27.73 -11.48
C GLN A 1024 -8.39 -26.26 -11.05
N VAL A 1025 -9.51 -25.56 -11.15
CA VAL A 1025 -9.70 -24.19 -10.69
C VAL A 1025 -10.20 -24.24 -9.25
N LYS A 1026 -9.34 -23.90 -8.27
CA LYS A 1026 -9.68 -23.96 -6.84
C LYS A 1026 -10.89 -23.09 -6.49
N GLN A 1027 -10.92 -21.84 -6.96
CA GLN A 1027 -12.01 -20.89 -6.72
C GLN A 1027 -12.14 -19.89 -7.88
N LEU A 1028 -13.38 -19.59 -8.27
CA LEU A 1028 -13.72 -18.59 -9.29
C LEU A 1028 -14.76 -17.60 -8.73
N PRO A 1029 -14.30 -16.42 -8.22
CA PRO A 1029 -15.20 -15.41 -7.65
C PRO A 1029 -16.19 -14.83 -8.65
N ARG A 1030 -17.28 -14.22 -8.15
CA ARG A 1030 -18.29 -13.51 -8.95
C ARG A 1030 -17.62 -12.46 -9.85
N GLY A 1031 -17.95 -12.46 -11.15
CA GLY A 1031 -17.48 -11.47 -12.11
C GLY A 1031 -15.98 -11.54 -12.42
N LYS A 1032 -15.28 -12.56 -11.94
CA LYS A 1032 -13.90 -12.88 -12.29
C LYS A 1032 -13.85 -13.95 -13.37
N ASP A 1033 -12.69 -14.04 -14.00
CA ASP A 1033 -12.38 -14.98 -15.07
C ASP A 1033 -11.02 -15.66 -14.83
N ALA A 1034 -10.97 -16.96 -15.13
CA ALA A 1034 -9.75 -17.73 -15.22
C ALA A 1034 -9.37 -17.91 -16.69
N ILE A 1035 -8.12 -17.63 -17.03
CA ILE A 1035 -7.61 -17.77 -18.41
C ILE A 1035 -6.57 -18.90 -18.40
N ILE A 1036 -6.84 -19.95 -19.20
CA ILE A 1036 -5.95 -21.10 -19.38
C ILE A 1036 -5.39 -21.02 -20.80
N ARG A 1037 -4.06 -20.92 -20.93
CA ARG A 1037 -3.32 -20.93 -22.20
C ARG A 1037 -2.72 -22.31 -22.41
N VAL A 1038 -3.19 -23.03 -23.42
CA VAL A 1038 -2.63 -24.30 -23.89
C VAL A 1038 -1.72 -24.01 -25.08
N SER A 1039 -0.44 -24.40 -24.98
CA SER A 1039 0.55 -24.28 -26.05
C SER A 1039 0.63 -25.58 -26.85
N ARG A 1040 0.64 -25.49 -28.18
CA ARG A 1040 0.55 -26.64 -29.09
C ARG A 1040 1.47 -26.49 -30.29
N ARG A 1041 1.99 -27.62 -30.79
CA ARG A 1041 2.77 -27.70 -32.05
C ARG A 1041 2.17 -28.76 -32.97
N VAL A 1042 2.12 -28.47 -34.26
CA VAL A 1042 1.73 -29.41 -35.33
C VAL A 1042 2.98 -30.10 -35.86
N HIS A 1043 2.92 -31.41 -36.11
CA HIS A 1043 4.05 -32.17 -36.66
C HIS A 1043 3.91 -32.26 -38.18
N ASP A 1044 4.61 -31.38 -38.88
CA ASP A 1044 4.56 -31.23 -40.34
C ASP A 1044 4.90 -32.53 -41.08
N ASP A 1045 5.84 -33.33 -40.58
CA ASP A 1045 6.25 -34.60 -41.21
C ASP A 1045 5.07 -35.59 -41.39
N PHE A 1046 4.20 -35.73 -40.38
CA PHE A 1046 3.01 -36.57 -40.46
C PHE A 1046 2.13 -36.19 -41.67
N PHE A 1047 1.88 -34.88 -41.82
CA PHE A 1047 1.02 -34.33 -42.86
C PHE A 1047 1.72 -34.28 -44.23
N ARG A 1048 3.04 -34.08 -44.30
CA ARG A 1048 3.81 -34.19 -45.56
C ARG A 1048 3.65 -35.58 -46.17
N ASN A 1049 3.72 -36.62 -45.36
CA ASN A 1049 3.60 -38.02 -45.78
C ASN A 1049 2.15 -38.48 -46.07
N ALA A 1050 1.14 -37.85 -45.44
CA ALA A 1050 -0.28 -38.19 -45.64
C ALA A 1050 -0.87 -37.67 -46.98
N LYS A 1051 -1.89 -38.34 -47.52
CA LYS A 1051 -2.62 -37.92 -48.75
C LYS A 1051 -3.94 -37.25 -48.40
N TYR A 1052 -3.96 -35.92 -48.30
CA TYR A 1052 -5.16 -35.14 -48.02
C TYR A 1052 -5.16 -33.78 -48.76
N LYS A 1053 -6.30 -33.07 -48.74
CA LYS A 1053 -6.43 -31.66 -49.21
C LYS A 1053 -6.57 -30.68 -48.05
N SER A 1054 -7.52 -30.97 -47.17
CA SER A 1054 -7.85 -30.31 -45.91
C SER A 1054 -8.19 -31.39 -44.88
N VAL A 1055 -7.82 -31.21 -43.61
CA VAL A 1055 -8.16 -32.10 -42.49
C VAL A 1055 -8.56 -31.26 -41.30
N LYS A 1056 -9.63 -31.64 -40.60
CA LYS A 1056 -10.11 -30.97 -39.38
C LYS A 1056 -9.70 -31.78 -38.16
N ILE A 1057 -8.88 -31.16 -37.31
CA ILE A 1057 -8.55 -31.67 -35.98
C ILE A 1057 -9.61 -31.13 -35.01
N ILE A 1058 -10.40 -32.03 -34.43
CA ILE A 1058 -11.51 -31.71 -33.52
C ILE A 1058 -11.16 -32.18 -32.10
N GLY A 1059 -10.74 -31.23 -31.28
CA GLY A 1059 -10.64 -31.39 -29.82
C GLY A 1059 -11.97 -31.10 -29.13
N VAL A 1060 -12.09 -31.48 -27.86
CA VAL A 1060 -13.30 -31.27 -27.05
C VAL A 1060 -12.89 -30.75 -25.68
N TYR A 1061 -13.61 -29.78 -25.14
CA TYR A 1061 -13.52 -29.43 -23.71
C TYR A 1061 -14.85 -29.59 -22.99
N ARG A 1062 -14.73 -29.99 -21.71
CA ARG A 1062 -15.84 -30.18 -20.80
C ARG A 1062 -15.50 -29.56 -19.45
N LEU A 1063 -16.38 -28.68 -18.97
CA LEU A 1063 -16.32 -28.21 -17.58
C LEU A 1063 -17.21 -29.10 -16.70
N THR A 1064 -16.69 -29.46 -15.55
CA THR A 1064 -17.40 -30.18 -14.48
C THR A 1064 -17.14 -29.47 -13.15
N ALA A 1065 -18.11 -29.51 -12.24
CA ALA A 1065 -17.89 -29.18 -10.84
C ALA A 1065 -17.81 -30.50 -10.08
N GLN A 1066 -16.93 -30.59 -9.08
CA GLN A 1066 -17.00 -31.70 -8.13
C GLN A 1066 -18.35 -31.62 -7.40
N GLU A 1067 -19.16 -32.69 -7.46
CA GLU A 1067 -20.51 -32.66 -6.90
C GLU A 1067 -20.47 -32.35 -5.39
N THR A 1068 -21.17 -31.29 -5.00
CA THR A 1068 -21.40 -30.93 -3.60
C THR A 1068 -22.89 -30.93 -3.34
N ASN A 1069 -23.29 -31.12 -2.08
CA ASN A 1069 -24.70 -30.99 -1.66
C ASN A 1069 -25.27 -29.55 -1.80
N LEU A 1070 -24.50 -28.61 -2.37
CA LEU A 1070 -24.79 -27.18 -2.50
C LEU A 1070 -24.87 -26.74 -3.97
N ILE A 1071 -23.92 -27.14 -4.80
CA ILE A 1071 -23.76 -26.65 -6.19
C ILE A 1071 -23.96 -27.79 -7.17
N THR A 1072 -24.80 -27.56 -8.18
CA THR A 1072 -25.04 -28.50 -9.30
C THR A 1072 -24.80 -27.81 -10.65
N LEU A 1073 -24.26 -28.55 -11.63
CA LEU A 1073 -24.14 -28.11 -13.02
C LEU A 1073 -24.98 -29.01 -13.92
N SER A 1074 -25.82 -28.40 -14.77
CA SER A 1074 -26.56 -29.14 -15.79
C SER A 1074 -25.62 -29.76 -16.84
N ALA A 1075 -25.82 -31.04 -17.12
CA ALA A 1075 -24.90 -31.89 -17.88
C ALA A 1075 -24.63 -31.49 -19.36
N GLY A 1076 -25.35 -30.49 -19.90
CA GLY A 1076 -25.23 -30.05 -21.30
C GLY A 1076 -24.68 -28.64 -21.51
N THR A 1077 -24.36 -27.89 -20.44
CA THR A 1077 -24.22 -26.41 -20.54
C THR A 1077 -22.80 -25.94 -20.89
N VAL A 1078 -21.77 -26.77 -20.67
CA VAL A 1078 -20.37 -26.43 -20.97
C VAL A 1078 -19.61 -27.62 -21.58
N TRP A 1079 -20.11 -28.09 -22.72
CA TRP A 1079 -19.42 -28.99 -23.65
C TRP A 1079 -19.31 -28.29 -25.01
N ARG A 1080 -18.11 -28.22 -25.58
CA ARG A 1080 -17.86 -27.62 -26.90
C ARG A 1080 -16.66 -28.27 -27.59
N GLU A 1081 -16.64 -28.15 -28.92
CA GLU A 1081 -15.59 -28.64 -29.80
C GLU A 1081 -14.63 -27.51 -30.21
N THR A 1082 -13.32 -27.81 -30.25
CA THR A 1082 -12.25 -26.94 -30.76
C THR A 1082 -11.85 -27.42 -32.14
N VAL A 1083 -11.91 -26.59 -33.20
CA VAL A 1083 -11.61 -27.03 -34.58
C VAL A 1083 -10.39 -26.31 -35.15
N LEU A 1084 -9.39 -27.07 -35.60
CA LEU A 1084 -8.26 -26.59 -36.40
C LEU A 1084 -8.28 -27.25 -37.79
N GLU A 1085 -8.34 -26.44 -38.85
CA GLU A 1085 -8.24 -26.90 -40.23
C GLU A 1085 -6.78 -26.88 -40.72
N VAL A 1086 -6.24 -28.05 -41.04
CA VAL A 1086 -4.88 -28.23 -41.60
C VAL A 1086 -4.98 -28.39 -43.11
N LEU A 1087 -4.28 -27.54 -43.87
CA LEU A 1087 -4.22 -27.57 -45.33
C LEU A 1087 -2.87 -28.06 -45.84
N LYS A 1088 -2.85 -28.66 -47.04
CA LYS A 1088 -1.62 -29.07 -47.72
C LYS A 1088 -1.15 -27.99 -48.71
N GLY A 1089 -0.03 -27.35 -48.40
CA GLY A 1089 0.54 -26.27 -49.21
C GLY A 1089 0.97 -26.74 -50.61
N ARG A 1090 0.75 -25.91 -51.63
CA ARG A 1090 1.12 -26.22 -53.02
C ARG A 1090 2.46 -25.61 -53.39
N ALA A 1091 3.47 -26.45 -53.64
CA ALA A 1091 4.65 -26.01 -54.38
C ALA A 1091 4.25 -25.65 -55.82
N ILE A 1092 4.56 -24.43 -56.26
CA ILE A 1092 4.42 -24.01 -57.66
C ILE A 1092 5.75 -24.27 -58.36
N PRO A 1093 5.89 -25.30 -59.21
CA PRO A 1093 7.12 -25.51 -59.96
C PRO A 1093 7.23 -24.43 -61.05
N ILE A 1094 8.20 -23.52 -60.90
CA ILE A 1094 8.53 -22.56 -61.96
C ILE A 1094 9.09 -23.35 -63.15
N SER A 1095 8.42 -23.23 -64.30
CA SER A 1095 8.81 -23.97 -65.51
C SER A 1095 10.22 -23.58 -65.96
N LEU A 1096 11.05 -24.59 -66.25
CA LEU A 1096 12.45 -24.42 -66.66
C LEU A 1096 12.57 -23.58 -67.94
N TRP A 1097 11.53 -23.57 -68.78
CA TRP A 1097 11.39 -22.71 -69.96
C TRP A 1097 11.35 -21.21 -69.64
N ILE A 1098 10.83 -20.82 -68.48
CA ILE A 1098 10.79 -19.40 -68.04
C ILE A 1098 12.21 -18.94 -67.66
N LEU A 1099 12.97 -19.80 -66.98
CA LEU A 1099 14.39 -19.54 -66.67
C LEU A 1099 15.25 -19.44 -67.94
N ILE A 1100 15.11 -20.41 -68.87
CA ILE A 1100 15.82 -20.38 -70.15
C ILE A 1100 15.42 -19.14 -70.98
N GLY A 1101 14.12 -18.81 -71.04
CA GLY A 1101 13.63 -17.62 -71.72
C GLY A 1101 14.16 -16.32 -71.12
N SER A 1102 14.27 -16.24 -69.79
CA SER A 1102 14.84 -15.08 -69.09
C SER A 1102 16.34 -14.92 -69.38
N ILE A 1103 17.11 -16.02 -69.41
CA ILE A 1103 18.55 -15.99 -69.75
C ILE A 1103 18.76 -15.56 -71.21
N ILE A 1104 17.98 -16.09 -72.15
CA ILE A 1104 18.05 -15.71 -73.57
C ILE A 1104 17.64 -14.23 -73.76
N GLY A 1105 16.60 -13.77 -73.07
CA GLY A 1105 16.19 -12.37 -73.07
C GLY A 1105 17.26 -11.43 -72.52
N GLY A 1106 17.92 -11.81 -71.42
CA GLY A 1106 19.03 -11.06 -70.84
C GLY A 1106 20.24 -10.96 -71.77
N LEU A 1107 20.62 -12.06 -72.45
CA LEU A 1107 21.70 -12.05 -73.44
C LEU A 1107 21.38 -11.21 -74.67
N LEU A 1108 20.13 -11.22 -75.15
CA LEU A 1108 19.69 -10.33 -76.24
C LEU A 1108 19.73 -8.84 -75.84
N LEU A 1109 19.32 -8.53 -74.61
CA LEU A 1109 19.41 -7.16 -74.07
C LEU A 1109 20.88 -6.70 -73.98
N LEU A 1110 21.77 -7.57 -73.48
CA LEU A 1110 23.21 -7.29 -73.39
C LEU A 1110 23.81 -7.02 -74.78
N ALA A 1111 23.50 -7.85 -75.78
CA ALA A 1111 23.98 -7.67 -77.15
C ALA A 1111 23.49 -6.35 -77.77
N LEU A 1112 22.23 -5.96 -77.49
CA LEU A 1112 21.66 -4.69 -77.93
C LEU A 1112 22.34 -3.48 -77.26
N ILE A 1113 22.68 -3.57 -75.97
CA ILE A 1113 23.45 -2.55 -75.25
C ILE A 1113 24.86 -2.42 -75.82
N ILE A 1114 25.56 -3.53 -76.09
CA ILE A 1114 26.89 -3.54 -76.71
C ILE A 1114 26.85 -2.88 -78.10
N PHE A 1115 25.82 -3.18 -78.91
CA PHE A 1115 25.63 -2.55 -80.21
C PHE A 1115 25.41 -1.03 -80.10
N ILE A 1116 24.60 -0.57 -79.14
CA ILE A 1116 24.39 0.87 -78.87
C ILE A 1116 25.72 1.55 -78.45
N LEU A 1117 26.48 0.95 -77.53
CA LEU A 1117 27.77 1.48 -77.07
C LEU A 1117 28.82 1.55 -78.19
N TRP A 1118 28.85 0.56 -79.09
CA TRP A 1118 29.69 0.59 -80.29
C TRP A 1118 29.29 1.73 -81.23
N LYS A 1119 27.98 1.90 -81.48
CA LYS A 1119 27.45 2.93 -82.39
C LYS A 1119 27.54 4.36 -81.83
N LEU A 1120 27.75 4.51 -80.51
CA LEU A 1120 28.07 5.76 -79.82
C LEU A 1120 29.59 6.08 -79.77
N GLY A 1121 30.45 5.27 -80.39
CA GLY A 1121 31.88 5.58 -80.55
C GLY A 1121 32.76 5.33 -79.32
N PHE A 1122 32.25 4.64 -78.30
CA PHE A 1122 32.97 4.42 -77.03
C PHE A 1122 34.27 3.61 -77.17
N PHE A 1123 34.40 2.82 -78.25
CA PHE A 1123 35.55 1.93 -78.49
C PHE A 1123 36.57 2.45 -79.52
N THR A 1124 36.40 3.65 -80.09
CA THR A 1124 37.39 4.24 -81.01
C THR A 1124 38.44 5.07 -80.28
N ARG A 1125 39.42 4.42 -79.66
CA ARG A 1125 40.59 5.08 -79.05
C ARG A 1125 41.55 5.55 -80.16
N LYS A 1126 41.79 6.87 -80.26
CA LYS A 1126 42.86 7.41 -81.10
C LYS A 1126 44.22 7.02 -80.53
N GLN A 1127 45.04 6.41 -81.37
CA GLN A 1127 46.48 6.28 -81.17
C GLN A 1127 47.12 7.67 -81.32
N ARG A 1128 48.03 8.03 -80.42
CA ARG A 1128 48.91 9.21 -80.54
C ARG A 1128 50.33 8.72 -80.26
N GLU A 1129 51.25 9.13 -81.12
CA GLU A 1129 52.57 8.53 -81.28
C GLU A 1129 53.53 8.81 -80.12
N GLU A 1130 54.57 7.99 -80.09
CA GLU A 1130 55.76 8.13 -79.24
C GLU A 1130 56.56 9.37 -79.63
N ASP A 1131 57.26 9.98 -78.66
CA ASP A 1131 58.47 10.76 -78.91
C ASP A 1131 59.43 10.51 -77.73
N GLU A 1132 60.73 10.43 -78.02
CA GLU A 1132 61.76 9.80 -77.18
C GLU A 1132 62.55 10.78 -76.30
N ASN A 1133 63.21 10.24 -75.26
CA ASN A 1133 64.42 10.78 -74.59
C ASN A 1133 64.25 12.11 -73.80
N HIS A 1134 65.09 12.49 -72.82
CA HIS A 1134 66.41 12.00 -72.34
C HIS A 1134 66.52 12.12 -70.79
N GLU A 1135 67.64 11.65 -70.24
CA GLU A 1135 68.11 11.91 -68.86
C GLU A 1135 68.52 13.38 -68.65
N ASP A 1136 68.19 13.94 -67.47
CA ASP A 1136 69.02 14.77 -66.54
C ASP A 1136 68.14 15.62 -65.59
#